data_AF-A0A1F2TZY5-F1
#
_entry.id   AF-A0A1F2TZY5-F1
#
_cell.length_a   1.000
_cell.length_b   1.000
_cell.length_c   1.000
_cell.angle_alpha   90.00
_cell.angle_beta   90.00
_cell.angle_gamma   90.00
#
_symmetry.space_group_name_H-M   'P 1'
#
loop_
_entity.id
_entity.type
_entity.pdbx_description
1 polymer ?
#
loop_
_entity_poly.entity_id
_entity_poly.type
_entity_poly.pdbx_seq_one_letter_code
_entity_poly.pdbx_strand_id
1 'polypeptide(L)'
;MGLLLVGLVALAIPFLLPIALWIHSRETRARLEALEALVEEQAAALRRVDARMAQLRRETRSQPGEERPETAGAPVEAPPPIAAPPPIIAPPPISAPPPVIVPPPVVAPLPVAPPRTAAPRPVVPSPNVAAPPVAPPPPVVPPLMEEATERESLRPAFDWEGLVGVKLFSAIAAIAFVFAAVLFLRYSVEHGWLQPPVRVLIGVATGIGLLLVCELRAARRYPVTANALDAAGVAILFATFFAAHALWNLIPGGVAFGLLAIVTAVAVLLSVRRASLFIAVLGLLGGFATPALLSSGENRPIALFAYLMLLNIGLAWVAYRQTWPLLTVLTLVFTTIYQWTWVFKFLAESPLPLAMGIFLVFPVATFAALVLGRRQPPGGDSAETGVLFERTALIAAALPLLFGVYLAAMPAYGARPWLLFGFLLLIDGGLLAVAIARGEELLHAAGATATLLVLALWIAGSYAHAGALPALVFCAVFCVFFLSGGTVAAAFRRAFVSHGDSAMSAAPLVLFVPTALARIDPAFHAPLPLAATLLPLVLLVTWRALAGGRGGLYFIAAFFAVALQGVWSWIFIDADRLGTAIAMYAAFGVVSIAAPLVARAVRRPLQPAAGLGVLLMASLLLLLFLALTRSGPLVLWAFALLLAIGGGALFVESAVSALPAVSMAAAVVSALAAGAWWIQTAGEPGLPTALTVVIALVLLMHAAHAWAGARLGDRDAAQPTPLANGPFIALLGPLFLLCLAVNPEWALPPWPWLATLALFTLATTATSLVTRSGQVHAGGVMAAAVVVAAWTAAAASRPWSAVALASSAATSVYGLALMFAPPFRLNTPAAVAAVGALFVGEATAVLAVLTDGAPPFAALVATHAASLAVLLALGWRESWPKIALWAVAPAAIAVAVQWQDGPLAAGWMRLLVLGFAVYAVFAAYPFVLGSRARSEREPYVAAILASAVFFFGGRAALTAGGYASMIGALPVFEGAVMALLLRNLLRIQMQGERDLGRLALVAGAALAFVTVAIPLQLRHQWITIGWALEAAALAWLFTRVPHRGLLAATSALFGAVFVRLAMNPQVLYYEPRGSWRILNWYLYAYLLCAAAFLLATWWLSKADDRVLGVRLSRALPAGAVVLLFLLLNIEIADFYATGPAIVFRLGEGLSQDLTYTIGWLAFGMALLAACIYFRSHAGRITALALIAVTTFKCFLYDLRSLEGLYRVGSFVGLALSLALVSVALQKYVLSKPEAAR
;
A
#
# COMPACT_ATOMS: atom_id res chain seq x y z
N MET A 1 -28.69 0.88 -6.85
CA MET A 1 -27.59 -0.11 -6.78
C MET A 1 -26.41 0.36 -5.94
N GLY A 2 -25.76 1.50 -6.24
CA GLY A 2 -24.58 1.98 -5.50
C GLY A 2 -24.73 2.05 -3.97
N LEU A 3 -25.83 2.62 -3.45
CA LEU A 3 -26.12 2.66 -2.00
C LEU A 3 -26.30 1.27 -1.36
N LEU A 4 -26.75 0.27 -2.11
CA LEU A 4 -26.81 -1.13 -1.64
C LEU A 4 -25.42 -1.75 -1.56
N LEU A 5 -24.52 -1.41 -2.50
CA LEU A 5 -23.12 -1.83 -2.46
C LEU A 5 -22.36 -1.16 -1.30
N VAL A 6 -22.57 0.15 -1.10
CA VAL A 6 -22.02 0.89 0.06
C VAL A 6 -22.60 0.35 1.37
N GLY A 7 -23.89 0.02 1.42
CA GLY A 7 -24.51 -0.65 2.56
C GLY A 7 -23.92 -2.04 2.84
N LEU A 8 -23.64 -2.84 1.81
CA LEU A 8 -22.97 -4.13 1.93
C LEU A 8 -21.51 -4.00 2.37
N VAL A 9 -20.76 -3.00 1.87
CA VAL A 9 -19.39 -2.72 2.31
C VAL A 9 -19.39 -2.19 3.75
N ALA A 10 -20.31 -1.31 4.13
CA ALA A 10 -20.48 -0.83 5.50
C ALA A 10 -20.92 -1.94 6.47
N LEU A 11 -21.70 -2.92 6.01
CA LEU A 11 -21.98 -4.16 6.75
C LEU A 11 -20.78 -5.11 6.80
N ALA A 12 -19.95 -5.18 5.78
CA ALA A 12 -18.77 -6.04 5.74
C ALA A 12 -17.59 -5.50 6.57
N ILE A 13 -17.43 -4.17 6.65
CA ILE A 13 -16.38 -3.50 7.44
C ILE A 13 -16.33 -3.99 8.90
N PRO A 14 -17.41 -4.09 9.69
CA PRO A 14 -17.36 -4.61 11.06
C PRO A 14 -17.06 -6.12 11.18
N PHE A 15 -16.99 -6.89 10.08
CA PHE A 15 -16.46 -8.27 10.09
C PHE A 15 -15.02 -8.34 9.54
N LEU A 16 -14.74 -7.59 8.47
CA LEU A 16 -13.42 -7.52 7.84
C LEU A 16 -12.41 -6.76 8.69
N LEU A 17 -12.83 -5.72 9.44
CA LEU A 17 -11.94 -4.93 10.29
C LEU A 17 -11.44 -5.73 11.50
N PRO A 18 -12.28 -6.50 12.26
CA PRO A 18 -11.76 -7.45 13.25
C PRO A 18 -10.85 -8.53 12.66
N ILE A 19 -11.14 -9.04 11.45
CA ILE A 19 -10.28 -10.04 10.79
C ILE A 19 -8.93 -9.43 10.40
N ALA A 20 -8.92 -8.24 9.79
CA ALA A 20 -7.70 -7.51 9.42
C ALA A 20 -6.89 -7.11 10.66
N LEU A 21 -7.56 -6.60 11.71
CA LEU A 21 -6.93 -6.30 13.00
C LEU A 21 -6.42 -7.57 13.70
N TRP A 22 -7.08 -8.72 13.57
CA TRP A 22 -6.62 -9.99 14.14
C TRP A 22 -5.39 -10.53 13.40
N ILE A 23 -5.40 -10.51 12.06
CA ILE A 23 -4.25 -10.87 11.22
C ILE A 23 -3.07 -9.92 11.53
N HIS A 24 -3.30 -8.62 11.55
CA HIS A 24 -2.28 -7.63 11.89
C HIS A 24 -1.86 -7.72 13.37
N SER A 25 -2.71 -8.19 14.28
CA SER A 25 -2.33 -8.48 15.67
C SER A 25 -1.44 -9.71 15.79
N ARG A 26 -1.61 -10.73 14.92
CA ARG A 26 -0.66 -11.85 14.83
C ARG A 26 0.66 -11.40 14.24
N GLU A 27 0.64 -10.57 13.21
CA GLU A 27 1.86 -10.04 12.59
C GLU A 27 2.64 -9.11 13.54
N THR A 28 1.94 -8.24 14.27
CA THR A 28 2.58 -7.37 15.28
C THR A 28 2.99 -8.13 16.53
N ARG A 29 2.29 -9.20 16.95
CA ARG A 29 2.77 -10.14 17.99
C ARG A 29 4.03 -10.86 17.57
N ALA A 30 4.09 -11.45 16.37
CA ALA A 30 5.31 -12.10 15.89
C ALA A 30 6.50 -11.14 15.81
N ARG A 31 6.26 -9.86 15.46
CA ARG A 31 7.28 -8.79 15.50
C ARG A 31 7.65 -8.39 16.94
N LEU A 32 6.71 -8.40 17.89
CA LEU A 32 6.96 -8.15 19.31
C LEU A 32 7.74 -9.29 19.96
N GLU A 33 7.33 -10.54 19.75
CA GLU A 33 8.02 -11.75 20.24
C GLU A 33 9.46 -11.81 19.70
N ALA A 34 9.69 -11.41 18.44
CA ALA A 34 11.03 -11.27 17.87
C ALA A 34 11.84 -10.11 18.49
N LEU A 35 11.19 -8.99 18.86
CA LEU A 35 11.83 -7.87 19.55
C LEU A 35 12.14 -8.21 21.02
N GLU A 36 11.26 -8.92 21.71
CA GLU A 36 11.45 -9.40 23.09
C GLU A 36 12.60 -10.40 23.14
N ALA A 37 12.69 -11.34 22.19
CA ALA A 37 13.83 -12.25 22.06
C ALA A 37 15.16 -11.50 21.82
N LEU A 38 15.16 -10.47 20.97
CA LEU A 38 16.34 -9.60 20.76
C LEU A 38 16.72 -8.82 22.04
N VAL A 39 15.73 -8.36 22.82
CA VAL A 39 15.96 -7.66 24.09
C VAL A 39 16.48 -8.62 25.17
N GLU A 40 15.98 -9.85 25.25
CA GLU A 40 16.55 -10.88 26.14
C GLU A 40 17.98 -11.26 25.75
N GLU A 41 18.28 -11.39 24.45
CA GLU A 41 19.64 -11.64 23.98
C GLU A 41 20.59 -10.49 24.32
N GLN A 42 20.18 -9.24 24.12
CA GLN A 42 20.93 -8.04 24.54
C GLN A 42 21.15 -8.03 26.07
N ALA A 43 20.11 -8.32 26.86
CA ALA A 43 20.20 -8.39 28.33
C ALA A 43 21.04 -9.57 28.83
N ALA A 44 21.14 -10.66 28.06
CA ALA A 44 22.04 -11.78 28.32
C ALA A 44 23.49 -11.45 27.93
N ALA A 45 23.71 -10.68 26.86
CA ALA A 45 25.03 -10.18 26.46
C ALA A 45 25.60 -9.20 27.48
N LEU A 46 24.80 -8.22 27.95
CA LEU A 46 25.18 -7.29 29.01
C LEU A 46 25.61 -8.02 30.30
N ARG A 47 24.82 -9.00 30.76
CA ARG A 47 25.17 -9.82 31.93
C ARG A 47 26.50 -10.59 31.77
N ARG A 48 26.87 -11.00 30.55
CA ARG A 48 28.20 -11.60 30.27
C ARG A 48 29.32 -10.56 30.34
N VAL A 49 29.08 -9.33 29.88
CA VAL A 49 30.05 -8.22 29.95
C VAL A 49 30.28 -7.81 31.41
N ASP A 50 29.23 -7.65 32.21
CA ASP A 50 29.37 -7.34 33.65
C ASP A 50 30.12 -8.42 34.41
N ALA A 51 29.83 -9.70 34.15
CA ALA A 51 30.59 -10.82 34.71
C ALA A 51 32.07 -10.77 34.31
N ARG A 52 32.38 -10.41 33.05
CA ARG A 52 33.76 -10.27 32.57
C ARG A 52 34.48 -9.07 33.17
N MET A 53 33.78 -7.95 33.38
CA MET A 53 34.31 -6.76 34.07
C MET A 53 34.53 -7.03 35.57
N ALA A 54 33.67 -7.81 36.21
CA ALA A 54 33.86 -8.27 37.59
C ALA A 54 35.05 -9.24 37.71
N GLN A 55 35.27 -10.12 36.73
CA GLN A 55 36.47 -10.95 36.64
C GLN A 55 37.74 -10.12 36.47
N LEU A 56 37.78 -9.22 35.48
CA LEU A 56 38.94 -8.35 35.24
C LEU A 56 39.28 -7.51 36.47
N ARG A 57 38.29 -6.94 37.17
CA ARG A 57 38.49 -6.22 38.44
C ARG A 57 39.06 -7.08 39.57
N ARG A 58 38.85 -8.40 39.57
CA ARG A 58 39.52 -9.32 40.50
C ARG A 58 40.97 -9.57 40.05
N GLU A 59 41.18 -9.83 38.76
CA GLU A 59 42.50 -10.07 38.17
C GLU A 59 43.45 -8.87 38.39
N THR A 60 42.99 -7.63 38.18
CA THR A 60 43.74 -6.40 38.50
C THR A 60 44.02 -6.24 40.00
N ARG A 61 43.14 -6.73 40.87
CA ARG A 61 43.30 -6.67 42.34
C ARG A 61 44.18 -7.80 42.91
N SER A 62 44.57 -8.76 42.08
CA SER A 62 45.44 -9.89 42.42
C SER A 62 46.86 -9.77 41.88
N GLN A 63 47.25 -8.63 41.30
CA GLN A 63 48.66 -8.33 41.01
C GLN A 63 49.36 -7.78 42.27
N PRO A 64 50.44 -8.41 42.76
CA PRO A 64 51.28 -7.83 43.82
C PRO A 64 51.94 -6.53 43.33
N GLY A 65 52.23 -5.62 44.25
CA GLY A 65 52.92 -4.36 43.93
C GLY A 65 54.39 -4.59 43.57
N GLU A 66 54.89 -3.81 42.61
CA GLU A 66 56.30 -3.71 42.28
C GLU A 66 56.88 -2.46 42.98
N GLU A 67 57.96 -2.64 43.74
CA GLU A 67 58.46 -1.63 44.69
C GLU A 67 59.21 -0.49 43.99
N ARG A 68 59.16 0.71 44.58
CA ARG A 68 60.12 1.79 44.31
C ARG A 68 60.65 2.37 45.62
N PRO A 69 61.94 2.75 45.71
CA PRO A 69 62.61 2.87 47.00
C PRO A 69 62.34 4.18 47.73
N GLU A 70 62.53 4.15 49.04
CA GLU A 70 62.54 5.33 49.91
C GLU A 70 63.79 6.18 49.72
N THR A 71 63.65 7.50 49.80
CA THR A 71 64.72 8.41 50.26
C THR A 71 64.09 9.49 51.14
N ALA A 72 64.40 9.47 52.44
CA ALA A 72 63.96 10.49 53.39
C ALA A 72 65.08 11.52 53.66
N GLY A 73 64.72 12.77 53.97
CA GLY A 73 65.64 13.70 54.64
C GLY A 73 65.45 15.19 54.38
N ALA A 74 65.51 15.97 55.47
CA ALA A 74 65.86 17.40 55.51
C ALA A 74 64.76 18.41 55.04
N PRO A 75 64.83 19.72 55.42
CA PRO A 75 63.71 20.37 56.09
C PRO A 75 63.22 21.70 55.45
N VAL A 76 62.28 22.36 56.15
CA VAL A 76 61.53 23.56 55.73
C VAL A 76 62.33 24.87 55.89
N GLU A 77 62.21 25.78 54.91
CA GLU A 77 62.47 27.22 55.04
C GLU A 77 61.53 28.04 54.10
N ALA A 78 61.37 29.37 54.31
CA ALA A 78 60.38 30.25 53.66
C ALA A 78 60.82 31.74 53.71
N PRO A 79 60.16 32.75 53.08
CA PRO A 79 58.95 32.76 52.21
C PRO A 79 59.31 33.07 50.72
N PRO A 80 59.07 34.20 49.98
CA PRO A 80 58.34 35.49 50.17
C PRO A 80 57.01 35.55 49.32
N PRO A 81 56.33 36.71 49.04
CA PRO A 81 54.88 36.74 48.73
C PRO A 81 54.38 37.37 47.40
N ILE A 82 53.04 37.32 47.21
CA ILE A 82 52.15 38.05 46.27
C ILE A 82 52.07 37.59 44.80
N ALA A 83 50.93 36.96 44.44
CA ALA A 83 50.09 37.32 43.29
C ALA A 83 48.66 36.75 43.49
N ALA A 84 47.62 37.41 42.96
CA ALA A 84 46.22 37.03 43.18
C ALA A 84 45.71 35.96 42.19
N PRO A 85 44.79 35.06 42.58
CA PRO A 85 44.22 34.06 41.67
C PRO A 85 43.17 34.67 40.72
N PRO A 86 43.13 34.26 39.44
CA PRO A 86 41.99 34.55 38.56
C PRO A 86 40.71 33.80 39.02
N PRO A 87 39.50 34.30 38.70
CA PRO A 87 38.30 33.94 39.46
C PRO A 87 37.71 32.55 39.17
N ILE A 88 37.05 31.99 40.18
CA ILE A 88 36.26 30.75 40.10
C ILE A 88 34.99 30.98 39.27
N ILE A 89 34.83 30.22 38.17
CA ILE A 89 33.50 29.89 37.63
C ILE A 89 33.46 28.41 37.21
N ALA A 90 32.77 27.60 38.02
CA ALA A 90 32.01 26.43 37.58
C ALA A 90 30.53 26.77 37.86
N PRO A 91 29.54 26.34 37.04
CA PRO A 91 29.30 24.94 36.66
C PRO A 91 28.91 24.83 35.15
N PRO A 92 28.26 23.76 34.62
CA PRO A 92 27.85 22.47 35.19
C PRO A 92 28.45 21.30 34.36
N PRO A 93 27.95 20.04 34.37
CA PRO A 93 28.63 18.96 33.67
C PRO A 93 28.39 19.09 32.15
N ILE A 94 29.43 18.85 31.35
CA ILE A 94 29.23 18.46 29.96
C ILE A 94 28.66 17.04 29.98
N SER A 95 27.37 16.95 29.68
CA SER A 95 26.65 15.70 29.48
C SER A 95 27.34 14.83 28.44
N ALA A 96 27.10 13.51 28.50
CA ALA A 96 27.43 12.61 27.39
C ALA A 96 26.96 13.19 26.04
N PRO A 97 27.68 12.94 24.92
CA PRO A 97 27.24 13.39 23.61
C PRO A 97 25.80 12.92 23.36
N PRO A 98 24.91 13.79 22.84
CA PRO A 98 23.50 13.44 22.65
C PRO A 98 23.36 12.20 21.78
N PRO A 99 22.33 11.35 22.02
CA PRO A 99 22.25 10.03 21.43
C PRO A 99 22.32 10.09 19.91
N VAL A 100 23.27 9.34 19.35
CA VAL A 100 23.35 9.11 17.90
C VAL A 100 22.02 8.53 17.43
N ILE A 101 21.34 9.25 16.54
CA ILE A 101 20.17 8.70 15.84
C ILE A 101 20.68 7.57 14.96
N VAL A 102 20.44 6.34 15.41
CA VAL A 102 20.75 5.12 14.67
C VAL A 102 19.94 5.13 13.37
N PRO A 103 20.58 5.11 12.18
CA PRO A 103 19.85 4.96 10.93
C PRO A 103 19.20 3.57 10.84
N PRO A 104 18.13 3.39 10.05
CA PRO A 104 17.60 2.05 9.77
C PRO A 104 18.70 1.13 9.20
N PRO A 105 18.67 -0.18 9.51
CA PRO A 105 19.85 -1.04 9.40
C PRO A 105 20.30 -1.22 7.95
N VAL A 106 21.41 -0.57 7.61
CA VAL A 106 22.29 -1.04 6.54
C VAL A 106 22.99 -2.30 7.05
N VAL A 107 22.87 -3.41 6.33
CA VAL A 107 23.67 -4.61 6.60
C VAL A 107 25.12 -4.29 6.26
N ALA A 108 25.90 -3.94 7.28
CA ALA A 108 27.35 -3.78 7.14
C ALA A 108 28.00 -5.15 6.93
N PRO A 109 29.01 -5.26 6.05
CA PRO A 109 29.87 -6.44 6.00
C PRO A 109 30.56 -6.66 7.36
N LEU A 110 30.75 -7.92 7.75
CA LEU A 110 31.46 -8.27 8.99
C LEU A 110 32.88 -7.67 8.98
N PRO A 111 33.29 -6.90 10.01
CA PRO A 111 34.65 -6.39 10.11
C PRO A 111 35.64 -7.55 10.32
N VAL A 112 36.61 -7.68 9.42
CA VAL A 112 37.76 -8.57 9.60
C VAL A 112 38.60 -8.03 10.77
N ALA A 113 39.01 -8.92 11.68
CA ALA A 113 39.84 -8.53 12.81
C ALA A 113 41.23 -8.04 12.34
N PRO A 114 41.78 -6.94 12.89
CA PRO A 114 43.12 -6.47 12.53
C PRO A 114 44.19 -7.49 12.93
N PRO A 115 45.29 -7.62 12.15
CA PRO A 115 46.34 -8.58 12.44
C PRO A 115 47.04 -8.25 13.76
N ARG A 116 47.24 -9.26 14.60
CA ARG A 116 48.05 -9.14 15.81
C ARG A 116 49.53 -9.08 15.45
N THR A 117 50.08 -7.88 15.32
CA THR A 117 51.54 -7.67 15.36
C THR A 117 52.08 -8.20 16.69
N ALA A 118 53.02 -9.14 16.63
CA ALA A 118 53.52 -9.84 17.81
C ALA A 118 54.57 -9.03 18.58
N ALA A 119 54.50 -9.08 19.91
CA ALA A 119 55.67 -8.87 20.78
C ALA A 119 56.35 -10.23 21.01
N PRO A 120 57.69 -10.29 21.09
CA PRO A 120 58.42 -11.56 21.15
C PRO A 120 58.20 -12.31 22.47
N ARG A 121 58.21 -13.65 22.42
CA ARG A 121 58.33 -14.52 23.60
C ARG A 121 59.74 -15.13 23.66
N PRO A 122 60.28 -15.42 24.86
CA PRO A 122 61.63 -15.98 25.00
C PRO A 122 61.75 -17.39 24.42
N VAL A 123 62.94 -17.72 23.92
CA VAL A 123 63.29 -19.08 23.49
C VAL A 123 63.63 -19.94 24.71
N VAL A 124 63.02 -21.12 24.80
CA VAL A 124 63.44 -22.20 25.70
C VAL A 124 64.12 -23.28 24.84
N PRO A 125 65.37 -23.68 25.12
CA PRO A 125 66.07 -24.67 24.31
C PRO A 125 65.56 -26.09 24.59
N SER A 126 65.30 -26.86 23.53
CA SER A 126 65.07 -28.30 23.60
C SER A 126 66.22 -29.07 22.95
N PRO A 127 66.54 -30.32 23.38
CA PRO A 127 67.84 -30.90 23.11
C PRO A 127 68.02 -31.48 21.68
N ASN A 128 69.26 -31.37 21.23
CA ASN A 128 69.84 -31.91 20.00
C ASN A 128 69.44 -33.37 19.68
N VAL A 129 68.88 -33.60 18.48
CA VAL A 129 68.98 -34.85 17.72
C VAL A 129 69.48 -34.49 16.32
N ALA A 130 70.52 -35.17 15.84
CA ALA A 130 71.26 -34.77 14.65
C ALA A 130 70.47 -34.93 13.33
N ALA A 131 70.68 -34.01 12.39
CA ALA A 131 69.96 -33.96 11.12
C ALA A 131 70.68 -34.74 10.00
N PRO A 132 69.94 -35.42 9.10
CA PRO A 132 70.40 -35.74 7.74
C PRO A 132 70.69 -34.47 6.93
N PRO A 133 71.55 -34.54 5.89
CA PRO A 133 72.06 -33.35 5.21
C PRO A 133 71.00 -32.58 4.41
N VAL A 134 71.23 -31.27 4.28
CA VAL A 134 70.38 -30.31 3.59
C VAL A 134 70.31 -30.61 2.08
N ALA A 135 69.15 -31.06 1.60
CA ALA A 135 68.79 -30.88 0.21
C ALA A 135 68.66 -29.37 -0.09
N PRO A 136 69.06 -28.87 -1.27
CA PRO A 136 68.86 -27.46 -1.61
C PRO A 136 67.37 -27.12 -1.46
N PRO A 137 67.02 -25.93 -0.92
CA PRO A 137 65.62 -25.55 -0.82
C PRO A 137 65.01 -25.62 -2.22
N PRO A 138 63.87 -26.31 -2.41
CA PRO A 138 63.16 -26.23 -3.67
C PRO A 138 62.90 -24.75 -3.99
N PRO A 139 62.94 -24.34 -5.27
CA PRO A 139 62.78 -22.94 -5.63
C PRO A 139 61.51 -22.39 -4.98
N VAL A 140 61.52 -21.12 -4.58
CA VAL A 140 60.34 -20.44 -4.03
C VAL A 140 59.23 -20.53 -5.08
N VAL A 141 58.35 -21.52 -4.91
CA VAL A 141 57.15 -21.65 -5.72
C VAL A 141 56.32 -20.43 -5.36
N PRO A 142 56.05 -19.52 -6.32
CA PRO A 142 55.22 -18.35 -6.04
C PRO A 142 53.87 -18.83 -5.52
N PRO A 143 53.18 -18.07 -4.65
CA PRO A 143 51.95 -18.53 -4.01
C PRO A 143 50.86 -18.86 -5.05
N LEU A 144 50.73 -20.16 -5.37
CA LEU A 144 49.74 -20.72 -6.29
C LEU A 144 48.33 -20.73 -5.68
N MET A 145 47.93 -19.61 -5.07
CA MET A 145 46.58 -19.38 -4.53
C MET A 145 46.18 -17.89 -4.48
N GLU A 146 46.96 -16.95 -5.03
CA GLU A 146 46.61 -15.51 -4.99
C GLU A 146 46.04 -14.97 -6.34
N GLU A 147 46.11 -15.75 -7.44
CA GLU A 147 45.35 -15.45 -8.67
C GLU A 147 43.86 -15.86 -8.61
N ALA A 148 43.45 -16.62 -7.59
CA ALA A 148 42.10 -17.18 -7.52
C ALA A 148 41.03 -16.10 -7.23
N THR A 149 41.34 -15.15 -6.34
CA THR A 149 40.35 -14.24 -5.74
C THR A 149 39.96 -13.07 -6.65
N GLU A 150 40.82 -12.65 -7.59
CA GLU A 150 40.49 -11.51 -8.48
C GLU A 150 39.57 -11.91 -9.65
N ARG A 151 39.40 -13.22 -9.92
CA ARG A 151 38.51 -13.71 -10.98
C ARG A 151 37.02 -13.65 -10.62
N GLU A 152 36.66 -13.45 -9.35
CA GLU A 152 35.27 -13.52 -8.85
C GLU A 152 34.59 -12.14 -8.67
N SER A 153 34.61 -11.31 -9.72
CA SER A 153 33.77 -10.09 -9.75
C SER A 153 33.14 -9.76 -11.10
N LEU A 154 33.67 -10.29 -12.21
CA LEU A 154 33.02 -10.19 -13.53
C LEU A 154 31.92 -11.23 -13.68
N ARG A 155 30.73 -10.93 -13.15
CA ARG A 155 29.49 -11.47 -13.72
C ARG A 155 29.52 -11.16 -15.22
N PRO A 156 29.33 -12.15 -16.12
CA PRO A 156 29.31 -11.87 -17.55
C PRO A 156 28.20 -10.85 -17.83
N ALA A 157 28.56 -9.79 -18.57
CA ALA A 157 27.57 -8.83 -19.03
C ALA A 157 26.48 -9.58 -19.81
N PHE A 158 25.21 -9.21 -19.59
CA PHE A 158 24.08 -9.88 -20.23
C PHE A 158 24.30 -9.96 -21.74
N ASP A 159 24.34 -11.18 -22.27
CA ASP A 159 24.78 -11.46 -23.64
C ASP A 159 23.74 -11.03 -24.67
N TRP A 160 23.74 -9.72 -24.96
CA TRP A 160 22.89 -9.11 -25.98
C TRP A 160 23.21 -9.65 -27.38
N GLU A 161 24.46 -10.03 -27.65
CA GLU A 161 24.88 -10.52 -28.97
C GLU A 161 24.38 -11.94 -29.24
N GLY A 162 24.50 -12.85 -28.28
CA GLY A 162 23.90 -14.19 -28.36
C GLY A 162 22.38 -14.20 -28.22
N LEU A 163 21.79 -13.27 -27.45
CA LEU A 163 20.34 -13.21 -27.30
C LEU A 163 19.63 -12.56 -28.50
N VAL A 164 20.10 -11.40 -28.98
CA VAL A 164 19.52 -10.70 -30.14
C VAL A 164 20.02 -11.33 -31.44
N GLY A 165 21.34 -11.52 -31.58
CA GLY A 165 21.96 -11.97 -32.82
C GLY A 165 21.83 -13.47 -33.11
N VAL A 166 21.72 -14.33 -32.08
CA VAL A 166 21.58 -15.78 -32.29
C VAL A 166 20.19 -16.29 -31.95
N LYS A 167 19.73 -16.17 -30.70
CA LYS A 167 18.44 -16.74 -30.28
C LYS A 167 17.25 -16.06 -30.97
N LEU A 168 17.20 -14.73 -30.93
CA LEU A 168 16.10 -13.97 -31.56
C LEU A 168 16.14 -14.08 -33.08
N PHE A 169 17.29 -13.95 -33.75
CA PHE A 169 17.36 -14.11 -35.21
C PHE A 169 17.04 -15.53 -35.68
N SER A 170 17.47 -16.60 -34.97
CA SER A 170 17.03 -17.97 -35.30
C SER A 170 15.52 -18.15 -35.12
N ALA A 171 14.91 -17.55 -34.08
CA ALA A 171 13.46 -17.60 -33.87
C ALA A 171 12.68 -16.80 -34.93
N ILE A 172 13.12 -15.59 -35.26
CA ILE A 172 12.51 -14.76 -36.32
C ILE A 172 12.67 -15.44 -37.68
N ALA A 173 13.82 -16.05 -37.98
CA ALA A 173 14.01 -16.79 -39.23
C ALA A 173 13.06 -17.99 -39.35
N ALA A 174 12.88 -18.77 -38.28
CA ALA A 174 11.91 -19.87 -38.26
C ALA A 174 10.45 -19.37 -38.44
N ILE A 175 10.07 -18.29 -37.76
CA ILE A 175 8.75 -17.66 -37.91
C ILE A 175 8.54 -17.11 -39.32
N ALA A 176 9.53 -16.39 -39.87
CA ALA A 176 9.49 -15.85 -41.24
C ALA A 176 9.44 -16.96 -42.30
N PHE A 177 10.09 -18.10 -42.07
CA PHE A 177 10.00 -19.27 -42.94
C PHE A 177 8.61 -19.91 -42.92
N VAL A 178 7.97 -20.01 -41.75
CA VAL A 178 6.56 -20.45 -41.64
C VAL A 178 5.62 -19.47 -42.34
N PHE A 179 5.80 -18.15 -42.16
CA PHE A 179 5.02 -17.14 -42.88
C PHE A 179 5.25 -17.19 -44.40
N ALA A 180 6.49 -17.38 -44.86
CA ALA A 180 6.80 -17.54 -46.28
C ALA A 180 6.12 -18.78 -46.86
N ALA A 181 6.15 -19.92 -46.17
CA ALA A 181 5.46 -21.14 -46.58
C ALA A 181 3.93 -20.95 -46.66
N VAL A 182 3.32 -20.31 -45.66
CA VAL A 182 1.87 -20.03 -45.65
C VAL A 182 1.47 -19.03 -46.73
N LEU A 183 2.25 -17.96 -46.95
CA LEU A 183 2.00 -16.97 -48.00
C LEU A 183 2.21 -17.56 -49.40
N PHE A 184 3.23 -18.39 -49.60
CA PHE A 184 3.45 -19.12 -50.85
C PHE A 184 2.30 -20.09 -51.15
N LEU A 185 1.89 -20.91 -50.16
CA LEU A 185 0.75 -21.81 -50.30
C LEU A 185 -0.52 -21.03 -50.64
N ARG A 186 -0.82 -19.93 -49.91
CA ARG A 186 -1.96 -19.05 -50.22
C ARG A 186 -1.91 -18.50 -51.64
N TYR A 187 -0.77 -17.93 -52.05
CA TYR A 187 -0.58 -17.36 -53.38
C TYR A 187 -0.78 -18.42 -54.49
N SER A 188 -0.32 -19.66 -54.27
CA SER A 188 -0.55 -20.80 -55.15
C SER A 188 -2.02 -21.26 -55.21
N VAL A 189 -2.84 -20.95 -54.19
CA VAL A 189 -4.30 -21.14 -54.25
C VAL A 189 -4.94 -20.03 -55.08
N GLU A 190 -4.58 -18.78 -54.82
CA GLU A 190 -5.12 -17.59 -55.51
C GLU A 190 -4.84 -17.62 -57.02
N HIS A 191 -3.73 -18.24 -57.46
CA HIS A 191 -3.34 -18.37 -58.86
C HIS A 191 -3.58 -19.79 -59.44
N GLY A 192 -4.23 -20.69 -58.69
CA GLY A 192 -4.64 -22.02 -59.16
C GLY A 192 -3.51 -23.04 -59.39
N TRP A 193 -2.25 -22.72 -59.04
CA TRP A 193 -1.06 -23.49 -59.41
C TRP A 193 -0.98 -24.91 -58.84
N LEU A 194 -1.56 -25.17 -57.66
CA LEU A 194 -1.45 -26.45 -56.96
C LEU A 194 -2.82 -26.98 -56.55
N GLN A 195 -3.11 -28.25 -56.82
CA GLN A 195 -4.33 -28.93 -56.35
C GLN A 195 -4.24 -29.30 -54.85
N PRO A 196 -5.35 -29.37 -54.10
CA PRO A 196 -5.33 -29.62 -52.65
C PRO A 196 -4.53 -30.87 -52.18
N PRO A 197 -4.60 -32.05 -52.82
CA PRO A 197 -3.79 -33.20 -52.42
C PRO A 197 -2.28 -32.93 -52.54
N VAL A 198 -1.87 -32.20 -53.58
CA VAL A 198 -0.46 -31.82 -53.82
C VAL A 198 0.02 -30.83 -52.76
N ARG A 199 -0.84 -29.90 -52.31
CA ARG A 199 -0.54 -28.98 -51.19
C ARG A 199 -0.27 -29.75 -49.89
N VAL A 200 -1.07 -30.77 -49.59
CA VAL A 200 -0.86 -31.66 -48.43
C VAL A 200 0.45 -32.44 -48.57
N LEU A 201 0.71 -33.02 -49.73
CA LEU A 201 1.95 -33.77 -49.97
C LEU A 201 3.21 -32.90 -49.81
N ILE A 202 3.21 -31.68 -50.36
CA ILE A 202 4.31 -30.71 -50.22
C ILE A 202 4.48 -30.29 -48.75
N GLY A 203 3.39 -30.01 -48.03
CA GLY A 203 3.44 -29.65 -46.60
C GLY A 203 4.01 -30.78 -45.72
N VAL A 204 3.56 -32.02 -45.94
CA VAL A 204 4.07 -33.22 -45.24
C VAL A 204 5.53 -33.48 -45.59
N ALA A 205 5.91 -33.43 -46.87
CA ALA A 205 7.29 -33.62 -47.31
C ALA A 205 8.23 -32.53 -46.75
N THR A 206 7.78 -31.28 -46.69
CA THR A 206 8.55 -30.17 -46.09
C THR A 206 8.71 -30.36 -44.58
N GLY A 207 7.63 -30.68 -43.87
CA GLY A 207 7.65 -30.89 -42.42
C GLY A 207 8.52 -32.07 -42.00
N ILE A 208 8.38 -33.24 -42.66
CA ILE A 208 9.22 -34.41 -42.43
C ILE A 208 10.67 -34.12 -42.87
N GLY A 209 10.87 -33.46 -44.01
CA GLY A 209 12.19 -33.10 -44.53
C GLY A 209 12.99 -32.23 -43.56
N LEU A 210 12.37 -31.22 -42.96
CA LEU A 210 13.00 -30.39 -41.93
C LEU A 210 13.44 -31.21 -40.70
N LEU A 211 12.59 -32.10 -40.19
CA LEU A 211 12.90 -32.98 -39.05
C LEU A 211 14.06 -33.94 -39.38
N LEU A 212 14.04 -34.57 -40.57
CA LEU A 212 15.11 -35.46 -41.02
C LEU A 212 16.44 -34.73 -41.20
N VAL A 213 16.43 -33.54 -41.81
CA VAL A 213 17.62 -32.69 -41.96
C VAL A 213 18.19 -32.26 -40.61
N CYS A 214 17.34 -31.95 -39.64
CA CYS A 214 17.77 -31.56 -38.30
C CYS A 214 18.29 -32.75 -37.45
N GLU A 215 17.98 -34.00 -37.78
CA GLU A 215 18.63 -35.18 -37.20
C GLU A 215 20.03 -35.46 -37.81
N LEU A 216 20.42 -34.84 -38.94
CA LEU A 216 21.72 -35.08 -39.57
C LEU A 216 22.90 -34.61 -38.70
N ARG A 217 24.02 -35.35 -38.78
CA ARG A 217 25.23 -35.12 -37.97
C ARG A 217 25.86 -33.73 -38.14
N ALA A 218 25.61 -33.08 -39.28
CA ALA A 218 26.03 -31.70 -39.54
C ALA A 218 25.15 -30.66 -38.83
N ALA A 219 23.82 -30.83 -38.85
CA ALA A 219 22.87 -29.91 -38.22
C ALA A 219 23.01 -29.89 -36.68
N ARG A 220 23.30 -31.04 -36.07
CA ARG A 220 23.53 -31.17 -34.61
C ARG A 220 24.69 -30.31 -34.07
N ARG A 221 25.58 -29.76 -34.94
CA ARG A 221 26.62 -28.81 -34.53
C ARG A 221 26.08 -27.41 -34.18
N TYR A 222 24.86 -27.08 -34.61
CA TYR A 222 24.22 -25.77 -34.38
C TYR A 222 22.88 -25.95 -33.66
N PRO A 223 22.88 -26.39 -32.38
CA PRO A 223 21.68 -26.88 -31.69
C PRO A 223 20.57 -25.83 -31.54
N VAL A 224 20.90 -24.53 -31.46
CA VAL A 224 19.90 -23.45 -31.39
C VAL A 224 19.09 -23.37 -32.69
N THR A 225 19.78 -23.32 -33.83
CA THR A 225 19.15 -23.22 -35.15
C THR A 225 18.48 -24.53 -35.56
N ALA A 226 19.08 -25.69 -35.25
CA ALA A 226 18.45 -26.99 -35.49
C ALA A 226 17.14 -27.15 -34.69
N ASN A 227 17.12 -26.84 -33.39
CA ASN A 227 15.90 -26.92 -32.57
C ASN A 227 14.81 -25.94 -33.03
N ALA A 228 15.16 -24.80 -33.64
CA ALA A 228 14.21 -23.86 -34.23
C ALA A 228 13.61 -24.39 -35.55
N LEU A 229 14.40 -25.10 -36.36
CA LEU A 229 13.94 -25.74 -37.60
C LEU A 229 13.14 -27.03 -37.34
N ASP A 230 13.48 -27.82 -36.33
CA ASP A 230 12.65 -28.93 -35.84
C ASP A 230 11.26 -28.43 -35.42
N ALA A 231 11.21 -27.33 -34.67
CA ALA A 231 9.97 -26.68 -34.27
C ALA A 231 9.17 -26.15 -35.48
N ALA A 232 9.84 -25.56 -36.49
CA ALA A 232 9.18 -25.19 -37.74
C ALA A 232 8.61 -26.42 -38.48
N GLY A 233 9.33 -27.55 -38.51
CA GLY A 233 8.86 -28.82 -39.07
C GLY A 233 7.61 -29.35 -38.36
N VAL A 234 7.60 -29.38 -37.02
CA VAL A 234 6.41 -29.74 -36.22
C VAL A 234 5.23 -28.80 -36.52
N ALA A 235 5.46 -27.48 -36.56
CA ALA A 235 4.41 -26.50 -36.85
C ALA A 235 3.82 -26.67 -38.26
N ILE A 236 4.67 -26.95 -39.26
CA ILE A 236 4.24 -27.21 -40.65
C ILE A 236 3.40 -28.50 -40.73
N LEU A 237 3.75 -29.56 -40.01
CA LEU A 237 2.93 -30.79 -39.96
C LEU A 237 1.58 -30.55 -39.30
N PHE A 238 1.54 -29.83 -38.16
CA PHE A 238 0.28 -29.41 -37.52
C PHE A 238 -0.62 -28.61 -38.47
N ALA A 239 -0.07 -27.57 -39.10
CA ALA A 239 -0.80 -26.74 -40.06
C ALA A 239 -1.30 -27.53 -41.28
N THR A 240 -0.48 -28.46 -41.79
CA THR A 240 -0.81 -29.25 -42.99
C THR A 240 -1.94 -30.25 -42.72
N PHE A 241 -1.88 -31.02 -41.63
CA PHE A 241 -2.94 -31.97 -41.29
C PHE A 241 -4.23 -31.27 -40.84
N PHE A 242 -4.13 -30.13 -40.16
CA PHE A 242 -5.30 -29.28 -39.87
C PHE A 242 -5.95 -28.76 -41.16
N ALA A 243 -5.18 -28.20 -42.09
CA ALA A 243 -5.70 -27.69 -43.37
C ALA A 243 -6.30 -28.80 -44.25
N ALA A 244 -5.68 -29.98 -44.27
CA ALA A 244 -6.19 -31.17 -44.97
C ALA A 244 -7.61 -31.54 -44.54
N HIS A 245 -7.93 -31.37 -43.26
CA HIS A 245 -9.30 -31.51 -42.75
C HIS A 245 -10.12 -30.23 -42.96
N ALA A 246 -9.82 -29.16 -42.21
CA ALA A 246 -10.71 -28.02 -42.01
C ALA A 246 -10.81 -27.03 -43.19
N LEU A 247 -9.84 -27.04 -44.12
CA LEU A 247 -9.84 -26.15 -45.29
C LEU A 247 -10.09 -26.87 -46.61
N TRP A 248 -9.74 -28.16 -46.69
CA TRP A 248 -9.78 -28.93 -47.95
C TRP A 248 -10.64 -30.20 -47.91
N ASN A 249 -11.18 -30.59 -46.75
CA ASN A 249 -12.05 -31.77 -46.57
C ASN A 249 -11.48 -33.09 -47.13
N LEU A 250 -10.16 -33.21 -47.24
CA LEU A 250 -9.46 -34.36 -47.83
C LEU A 250 -9.41 -35.58 -46.90
N ILE A 251 -9.51 -35.36 -45.58
CA ILE A 251 -9.45 -36.42 -44.56
C ILE A 251 -10.57 -36.27 -43.52
N PRO A 252 -11.21 -37.37 -43.07
CA PRO A 252 -12.17 -37.33 -41.96
C PRO A 252 -11.55 -36.82 -40.66
N GLY A 253 -12.34 -36.16 -39.82
CA GLY A 253 -11.86 -35.53 -38.58
C GLY A 253 -11.18 -36.51 -37.61
N GLY A 254 -11.65 -37.76 -37.54
CA GLY A 254 -11.00 -38.82 -36.74
C GLY A 254 -9.61 -39.22 -37.25
N VAL A 255 -9.39 -39.19 -38.57
CA VAL A 255 -8.06 -39.45 -39.17
C VAL A 255 -7.13 -38.27 -38.91
N ALA A 256 -7.62 -37.04 -39.06
CA ALA A 256 -6.89 -35.83 -38.71
C ALA A 256 -6.49 -35.81 -37.21
N PHE A 257 -7.41 -36.19 -36.32
CA PHE A 257 -7.15 -36.28 -34.88
C PHE A 257 -6.05 -37.31 -34.56
N GLY A 258 -6.10 -38.49 -35.19
CA GLY A 258 -5.04 -39.50 -35.07
C GLY A 258 -3.68 -38.99 -35.55
N LEU A 259 -3.62 -38.32 -36.71
CA LEU A 259 -2.39 -37.75 -37.24
C LEU A 259 -1.82 -36.64 -36.34
N LEU A 260 -2.65 -35.73 -35.84
CA LEU A 260 -2.21 -34.67 -34.91
C LEU A 260 -1.76 -35.24 -33.55
N ALA A 261 -2.40 -36.30 -33.06
CA ALA A 261 -1.94 -37.03 -31.87
C ALA A 261 -0.58 -37.71 -32.09
N ILE A 262 -0.32 -38.27 -33.29
CA ILE A 262 0.99 -38.81 -33.67
C ILE A 262 2.05 -37.72 -33.73
N VAL A 263 1.78 -36.56 -34.35
CA VAL A 263 2.72 -35.42 -34.37
C VAL A 263 3.00 -34.91 -32.95
N THR A 264 1.98 -34.88 -32.07
CA THR A 264 2.15 -34.57 -30.64
C THR A 264 3.11 -35.54 -29.96
N ALA A 265 2.91 -36.86 -30.14
CA ALA A 265 3.75 -37.89 -29.55
C ALA A 265 5.20 -37.84 -30.08
N VAL A 266 5.39 -37.57 -31.37
CA VAL A 266 6.72 -37.37 -31.99
C VAL A 266 7.41 -36.13 -31.41
N ALA A 267 6.71 -34.99 -31.28
CA ALA A 267 7.27 -33.78 -30.67
C ALA A 267 7.68 -34.01 -29.20
N VAL A 268 6.85 -34.73 -28.43
CA VAL A 268 7.19 -35.13 -27.05
C VAL A 268 8.44 -36.02 -27.02
N LEU A 269 8.51 -37.06 -27.86
CA LEU A 269 9.66 -37.97 -27.91
C LEU A 269 10.96 -37.25 -28.35
N LEU A 270 10.89 -36.36 -29.35
CA LEU A 270 12.01 -35.54 -29.78
C LEU A 270 12.47 -34.57 -28.69
N SER A 271 11.54 -33.94 -27.96
CA SER A 271 11.90 -33.03 -26.87
C SER A 271 12.64 -33.72 -25.72
N VAL A 272 12.21 -34.93 -25.34
CA VAL A 272 12.91 -35.77 -24.35
C VAL A 272 14.27 -36.24 -24.85
N ARG A 273 14.39 -36.60 -26.14
CA ARG A 273 15.67 -37.01 -26.77
C ARG A 273 16.68 -35.87 -26.92
N ARG A 274 16.21 -34.64 -27.15
CA ARG A 274 17.05 -33.44 -27.41
C ARG A 274 17.21 -32.51 -26.21
N ALA A 275 16.62 -32.87 -25.05
CA ALA A 275 16.50 -32.01 -23.86
C ALA A 275 15.95 -30.60 -24.20
N SER A 276 15.07 -30.50 -25.19
CA SER A 276 14.67 -29.23 -25.81
C SER A 276 13.28 -28.80 -25.34
N LEU A 277 13.26 -27.90 -24.34
CA LEU A 277 12.04 -27.28 -23.82
C LEU A 277 11.23 -26.56 -24.91
N PHE A 278 11.87 -26.00 -25.94
CA PHE A 278 11.17 -25.32 -27.04
C PHE A 278 10.32 -26.29 -27.87
N ILE A 279 10.86 -27.48 -28.18
CA ILE A 279 10.12 -28.55 -28.87
C ILE A 279 9.00 -29.10 -27.95
N ALA A 280 9.27 -29.22 -26.64
CA ALA A 280 8.27 -29.67 -25.67
C ALA A 280 7.08 -28.72 -25.56
N VAL A 281 7.33 -27.41 -25.48
CA VAL A 281 6.27 -26.39 -25.42
C VAL A 281 5.47 -26.35 -26.72
N LEU A 282 6.09 -26.50 -27.89
CA LEU A 282 5.33 -26.57 -29.15
C LEU A 282 4.50 -27.85 -29.28
N GLY A 283 5.04 -29.00 -28.86
CA GLY A 283 4.29 -30.26 -28.79
C GLY A 283 3.11 -30.19 -27.81
N LEU A 284 3.32 -29.56 -26.65
CA LEU A 284 2.28 -29.28 -25.66
C LEU A 284 1.17 -28.39 -26.23
N LEU A 285 1.54 -27.28 -26.89
CA LEU A 285 0.60 -26.37 -27.54
C LEU A 285 -0.22 -27.10 -28.62
N GLY A 286 0.41 -27.91 -29.46
CA GLY A 286 -0.28 -28.69 -30.50
C GLY A 286 -1.21 -29.77 -29.94
N GLY A 287 -0.78 -30.49 -28.91
CA GLY A 287 -1.60 -31.49 -28.22
C GLY A 287 -2.84 -30.87 -27.58
N PHE A 288 -2.68 -29.78 -26.83
CA PHE A 288 -3.82 -29.05 -26.28
C PHE A 288 -4.65 -28.31 -27.34
N ALA A 289 -4.10 -27.88 -28.47
CA ALA A 289 -4.88 -27.26 -29.53
C ALA A 289 -5.76 -28.25 -30.32
N THR A 290 -5.34 -29.53 -30.42
CA THR A 290 -5.98 -30.54 -31.28
C THR A 290 -7.50 -30.68 -31.05
N PRO A 291 -8.02 -30.79 -29.80
CA PRO A 291 -9.47 -30.86 -29.56
C PRO A 291 -10.25 -29.56 -29.82
N ALA A 292 -9.58 -28.39 -29.80
CA ALA A 292 -10.23 -27.12 -30.17
C ALA A 292 -10.28 -26.95 -31.70
N LEU A 293 -9.19 -27.27 -32.38
CA LEU A 293 -9.07 -27.18 -33.84
C LEU A 293 -10.00 -28.16 -34.56
N LEU A 294 -10.19 -29.37 -34.02
CA LEU A 294 -11.06 -30.41 -34.58
C LEU A 294 -12.43 -30.51 -33.87
N SER A 295 -12.89 -29.42 -33.25
CA SER A 295 -14.16 -29.42 -32.52
C SER A 295 -15.37 -29.38 -33.48
N SER A 296 -16.29 -30.35 -33.36
CA SER A 296 -17.58 -30.33 -34.06
C SER A 296 -18.63 -29.42 -33.39
N GLY A 297 -18.27 -28.73 -32.30
CA GLY A 297 -19.21 -27.95 -31.48
C GLY A 297 -20.10 -28.78 -30.54
N GLU A 298 -20.16 -30.11 -30.70
CA GLU A 298 -20.97 -31.00 -29.88
C GLU A 298 -20.43 -31.17 -28.44
N ASN A 299 -21.33 -31.19 -27.46
CA ASN A 299 -21.01 -31.47 -26.07
C ASN A 299 -20.73 -32.96 -25.82
N ARG A 300 -19.50 -33.42 -26.09
CA ARG A 300 -19.02 -34.79 -25.81
C ARG A 300 -18.00 -34.82 -24.64
N PRO A 301 -18.41 -34.54 -23.39
CA PRO A 301 -17.50 -34.25 -22.29
C PRO A 301 -16.59 -35.43 -21.93
N ILE A 302 -17.13 -36.65 -21.93
CA ILE A 302 -16.38 -37.86 -21.56
C ILE A 302 -15.19 -38.06 -22.52
N ALA A 303 -15.39 -37.90 -23.82
CA ALA A 303 -14.31 -38.04 -24.81
C ALA A 303 -13.24 -36.96 -24.68
N LEU A 304 -13.66 -35.69 -24.51
CA LEU A 304 -12.75 -34.56 -24.31
C LEU A 304 -11.89 -34.76 -23.05
N PHE A 305 -12.51 -35.04 -21.91
CA PHE A 305 -11.79 -35.17 -20.64
C PHE A 305 -11.00 -36.48 -20.54
N ALA A 306 -11.40 -37.56 -21.21
CA ALA A 306 -10.56 -38.76 -21.33
C ALA A 306 -9.28 -38.47 -22.14
N TYR A 307 -9.38 -37.73 -23.25
CA TYR A 307 -8.20 -37.30 -24.02
C TYR A 307 -7.27 -36.39 -23.20
N LEU A 308 -7.84 -35.38 -22.51
CA LEU A 308 -7.04 -34.48 -21.67
C LEU A 308 -6.40 -35.22 -20.49
N MET A 309 -7.05 -36.23 -19.92
CA MET A 309 -6.45 -37.08 -18.89
C MET A 309 -5.27 -37.91 -19.45
N LEU A 310 -5.42 -38.51 -20.63
CA LEU A 310 -4.35 -39.24 -21.30
C LEU A 310 -3.14 -38.34 -21.63
N LEU A 311 -3.41 -37.12 -22.12
CA LEU A 311 -2.40 -36.11 -22.38
C LEU A 311 -1.67 -35.70 -21.10
N ASN A 312 -2.41 -35.46 -20.00
CA ASN A 312 -1.85 -35.13 -18.70
C ASN A 312 -1.01 -36.27 -18.09
N ILE A 313 -1.40 -37.54 -18.28
CA ILE A 313 -0.60 -38.70 -17.87
C ILE A 313 0.72 -38.75 -18.66
N GLY A 314 0.68 -38.54 -19.98
CA GLY A 314 1.87 -38.48 -20.83
C GLY A 314 2.82 -37.34 -20.43
N LEU A 315 2.28 -36.17 -20.09
CA LEU A 315 3.06 -35.01 -19.66
C LEU A 315 3.60 -35.15 -18.22
N ALA A 316 2.87 -35.78 -17.32
CA ALA A 316 3.37 -36.15 -15.99
C ALA A 316 4.54 -37.15 -16.08
N TRP A 317 4.52 -38.07 -17.05
CA TRP A 317 5.64 -38.97 -17.34
C TRP A 317 6.87 -38.23 -17.87
N VAL A 318 6.69 -37.20 -18.71
CA VAL A 318 7.78 -36.30 -19.13
C VAL A 318 8.34 -35.50 -17.95
N ALA A 319 7.47 -34.94 -17.10
CA ALA A 319 7.88 -34.20 -15.90
C ALA A 319 8.68 -35.09 -14.92
N TYR A 320 8.26 -36.34 -14.73
CA TYR A 320 8.99 -37.36 -13.95
C TYR A 320 10.39 -37.69 -14.53
N ARG A 321 10.59 -37.51 -15.84
CA ARG A 321 11.85 -37.83 -16.54
C ARG A 321 12.82 -36.66 -16.68
N GLN A 322 12.33 -35.42 -16.80
CA GLN A 322 13.13 -34.24 -17.14
C GLN A 322 13.00 -33.07 -16.15
N THR A 323 12.10 -33.17 -15.15
CA THR A 323 11.92 -32.19 -14.06
C THR A 323 11.78 -30.72 -14.48
N TRP A 324 11.19 -30.43 -15.64
CA TRP A 324 10.94 -29.06 -16.11
C TRP A 324 9.63 -28.48 -15.54
N PRO A 325 9.65 -27.53 -14.57
CA PRO A 325 8.43 -27.09 -13.89
C PRO A 325 7.47 -26.34 -14.81
N LEU A 326 7.99 -25.68 -15.85
CA LEU A 326 7.20 -24.95 -16.84
C LEU A 326 6.18 -25.86 -17.56
N LEU A 327 6.55 -27.11 -17.85
CA LEU A 327 5.60 -28.05 -18.48
C LEU A 327 4.45 -28.38 -17.53
N THR A 328 4.72 -28.65 -16.25
CA THR A 328 3.69 -28.93 -15.24
C THR A 328 2.73 -27.74 -15.10
N VAL A 329 3.26 -26.52 -15.03
CA VAL A 329 2.45 -25.28 -14.93
C VAL A 329 1.61 -25.07 -16.19
N LEU A 330 2.19 -25.17 -17.39
CA LEU A 330 1.45 -24.99 -18.64
C LEU A 330 0.37 -26.08 -18.84
N THR A 331 0.67 -27.33 -18.47
CA THR A 331 -0.30 -28.45 -18.53
C THR A 331 -1.50 -28.19 -17.62
N LEU A 332 -1.25 -27.69 -16.40
CA LEU A 332 -2.30 -27.32 -15.45
C LEU A 332 -3.11 -26.10 -15.95
N VAL A 333 -2.46 -25.09 -16.53
CA VAL A 333 -3.11 -23.92 -17.14
C VAL A 333 -4.01 -24.32 -18.32
N PHE A 334 -3.53 -25.11 -19.27
CA PHE A 334 -4.37 -25.52 -20.41
C PHE A 334 -5.53 -26.45 -19.99
N THR A 335 -5.30 -27.36 -19.04
CA THR A 335 -6.38 -28.18 -18.44
C THR A 335 -7.43 -27.29 -17.78
N THR A 336 -7.01 -26.28 -17.02
CA THR A 336 -7.88 -25.29 -16.38
C THR A 336 -8.70 -24.51 -17.41
N ILE A 337 -8.06 -24.01 -18.48
CA ILE A 337 -8.73 -23.30 -19.57
C ILE A 337 -9.79 -24.19 -20.22
N TYR A 338 -9.50 -25.47 -20.47
CA TYR A 338 -10.47 -26.41 -21.03
C TYR A 338 -11.67 -26.67 -20.09
N GLN A 339 -11.41 -26.89 -18.80
CA GLN A 339 -12.46 -27.10 -17.81
C GLN A 339 -13.39 -25.88 -17.68
N TRP A 340 -12.83 -24.66 -17.57
CA TRP A 340 -13.65 -23.44 -17.51
C TRP A 340 -14.35 -23.10 -18.82
N THR A 341 -13.71 -23.32 -19.97
CA THR A 341 -14.35 -23.11 -21.29
C THR A 341 -15.53 -24.05 -21.48
N TRP A 342 -15.42 -25.31 -21.04
CA TRP A 342 -16.53 -26.25 -21.04
C TRP A 342 -17.62 -25.85 -20.03
N VAL A 343 -17.25 -25.39 -18.83
CA VAL A 343 -18.22 -24.88 -17.84
C VAL A 343 -19.05 -23.72 -18.41
N PHE A 344 -18.41 -22.71 -18.99
CA PHE A 344 -19.11 -21.53 -19.52
C PHE A 344 -19.94 -21.81 -20.78
N LYS A 345 -19.63 -22.85 -21.56
CA LYS A 345 -20.38 -23.20 -22.79
C LYS A 345 -21.46 -24.26 -22.58
N PHE A 346 -21.22 -25.27 -21.75
CA PHE A 346 -21.98 -26.52 -21.78
C PHE A 346 -22.47 -27.02 -20.41
N LEU A 347 -22.12 -26.37 -19.29
CA LEU A 347 -22.57 -26.85 -17.97
C LEU A 347 -24.10 -26.84 -17.81
N ALA A 348 -24.79 -25.88 -18.42
CA ALA A 348 -26.25 -25.76 -18.36
C ALA A 348 -26.98 -26.97 -19.00
N GLU A 349 -26.37 -27.57 -20.02
CA GLU A 349 -26.86 -28.76 -20.73
C GLU A 349 -26.35 -30.07 -20.11
N SER A 350 -25.45 -30.00 -19.13
CA SER A 350 -24.71 -31.14 -18.60
C SER A 350 -25.14 -31.53 -17.18
N PRO A 351 -25.13 -32.82 -16.82
CA PRO A 351 -25.44 -33.23 -15.45
C PRO A 351 -24.38 -32.71 -14.47
N LEU A 352 -24.77 -31.83 -13.56
CA LEU A 352 -23.90 -31.22 -12.54
C LEU A 352 -22.98 -32.21 -11.79
N PRO A 353 -23.41 -33.45 -11.41
CA PRO A 353 -22.52 -34.43 -10.80
C PRO A 353 -21.34 -34.86 -11.69
N LEU A 354 -21.49 -34.88 -13.02
CA LEU A 354 -20.39 -35.17 -13.95
C LEU A 354 -19.35 -34.04 -13.92
N ALA A 355 -19.79 -32.78 -13.87
CA ALA A 355 -18.90 -31.63 -13.73
C ALA A 355 -18.13 -31.68 -12.40
N MET A 356 -18.82 -31.95 -11.29
CA MET A 356 -18.19 -32.17 -9.98
C MET A 356 -17.16 -33.31 -10.02
N GLY A 357 -17.48 -34.43 -10.69
CA GLY A 357 -16.54 -35.53 -10.91
C GLY A 357 -15.29 -35.12 -11.70
N ILE A 358 -15.44 -34.38 -12.79
CA ILE A 358 -14.32 -33.86 -13.60
C ILE A 358 -13.42 -32.94 -12.76
N PHE A 359 -14.00 -31.99 -12.02
CA PHE A 359 -13.24 -31.07 -11.17
C PHE A 359 -12.60 -31.76 -9.95
N LEU A 360 -13.08 -32.94 -9.53
CA LEU A 360 -12.45 -33.73 -8.46
C LEU A 360 -11.30 -34.61 -8.98
N VAL A 361 -11.50 -35.32 -10.09
CA VAL A 361 -10.57 -36.35 -10.59
C VAL A 361 -9.27 -35.74 -11.14
N PHE A 362 -9.30 -34.59 -11.84
CA PHE A 362 -8.09 -33.98 -12.41
C PHE A 362 -7.09 -33.48 -11.35
N PRO A 363 -7.50 -32.75 -10.29
CA PRO A 363 -6.63 -32.46 -9.16
C PRO A 363 -6.12 -33.73 -8.49
N VAL A 364 -6.99 -34.72 -8.21
CA VAL A 364 -6.58 -35.99 -7.56
C VAL A 364 -5.53 -36.74 -8.39
N ALA A 365 -5.66 -36.80 -9.72
CA ALA A 365 -4.66 -37.39 -10.61
C ALA A 365 -3.33 -36.62 -10.59
N THR A 366 -3.39 -35.28 -10.54
CA THR A 366 -2.21 -34.41 -10.43
C THR A 366 -1.50 -34.60 -9.09
N PHE A 367 -2.25 -34.68 -7.99
CA PHE A 367 -1.73 -35.00 -6.66
C PHE A 367 -1.14 -36.41 -6.60
N ALA A 368 -1.79 -37.41 -7.20
CA ALA A 368 -1.26 -38.78 -7.25
C ALA A 368 0.08 -38.85 -7.98
N ALA A 369 0.22 -38.18 -9.13
CA ALA A 369 1.48 -38.09 -9.86
C ALA A 369 2.59 -37.40 -9.04
N LEU A 370 2.28 -36.30 -8.36
CA LEU A 370 3.19 -35.58 -7.46
C LEU A 370 3.53 -36.38 -6.18
N VAL A 371 2.60 -37.23 -5.70
CA VAL A 371 2.80 -38.13 -4.56
C VAL A 371 3.73 -39.28 -4.90
N LEU A 372 3.63 -39.82 -6.12
CA LEU A 372 4.48 -40.89 -6.66
C LEU A 372 5.87 -40.40 -7.14
N GLY A 373 6.09 -39.08 -7.21
CA GLY A 373 7.40 -38.48 -7.42
C GLY A 373 8.41 -38.90 -6.34
N ARG A 374 9.64 -39.23 -6.75
CA ARG A 374 10.71 -39.65 -5.82
C ARG A 374 11.03 -38.52 -4.83
N ARG A 375 11.11 -38.85 -3.54
CA ARG A 375 11.86 -38.04 -2.57
C ARG A 375 13.34 -38.15 -2.91
N GLN A 376 13.98 -37.04 -3.30
CA GLN A 376 15.43 -36.95 -3.36
C GLN A 376 16.01 -37.02 -1.92
N PRO A 377 17.22 -37.56 -1.69
CA PRO A 377 17.83 -37.56 -0.38
C PRO A 377 18.21 -36.14 0.07
N PRO A 378 18.28 -35.84 1.37
CA PRO A 378 18.65 -34.50 1.85
C PRO A 378 20.12 -34.22 1.53
N GLY A 379 20.41 -33.21 0.68
CA GLY A 379 21.80 -32.92 0.30
C GLY A 379 22.08 -31.80 -0.72
N GLY A 380 21.07 -31.18 -1.35
CA GLY A 380 21.30 -30.06 -2.29
C GLY A 380 20.02 -29.31 -2.66
N ASP A 381 20.10 -27.99 -2.80
CA ASP A 381 19.07 -27.02 -3.22
C ASP A 381 17.60 -27.36 -2.85
N SER A 382 17.44 -27.79 -1.59
CA SER A 382 16.17 -28.24 -1.02
C SER A 382 15.08 -27.16 -0.99
N ALA A 383 15.46 -25.87 -1.06
CA ALA A 383 14.55 -24.74 -0.90
C ALA A 383 13.70 -24.46 -2.16
N GLU A 384 14.32 -24.27 -3.33
CA GLU A 384 13.55 -23.94 -4.55
C GLU A 384 12.62 -25.08 -4.96
N THR A 385 13.08 -26.32 -4.86
CA THR A 385 12.28 -27.50 -5.21
C THR A 385 11.06 -27.65 -4.28
N GLY A 386 11.21 -27.35 -2.98
CA GLY A 386 10.09 -27.34 -2.03
C GLY A 386 9.06 -26.26 -2.35
N VAL A 387 9.51 -25.02 -2.59
CA VAL A 387 8.63 -23.89 -2.94
C VAL A 387 7.90 -24.11 -4.26
N LEU A 388 8.52 -24.77 -5.24
CA LEU A 388 7.87 -25.14 -6.50
C LEU A 388 6.81 -26.25 -6.30
N PHE A 389 7.07 -27.22 -5.42
CA PHE A 389 6.10 -28.25 -5.05
C PHE A 389 4.88 -27.66 -4.34
N GLU A 390 5.10 -26.84 -3.30
CA GLU A 390 4.07 -26.13 -2.54
C GLU A 390 3.15 -25.31 -3.47
N ARG A 391 3.74 -24.48 -4.34
CA ARG A 391 2.98 -23.67 -5.31
C ARG A 391 2.18 -24.53 -6.28
N THR A 392 2.76 -25.62 -6.79
CA THR A 392 2.04 -26.52 -7.72
C THR A 392 0.87 -27.22 -7.03
N ALA A 393 1.05 -27.66 -5.78
CA ALA A 393 -0.01 -28.26 -4.98
C ALA A 393 -1.13 -27.27 -4.64
N LEU A 394 -0.80 -26.03 -4.27
CA LEU A 394 -1.77 -24.96 -4.01
C LEU A 394 -2.59 -24.59 -5.25
N ILE A 395 -1.97 -24.48 -6.43
CA ILE A 395 -2.70 -24.16 -7.68
C ILE A 395 -3.63 -25.32 -8.08
N ALA A 396 -3.19 -26.58 -7.90
CA ALA A 396 -4.04 -27.75 -8.13
C ALA A 396 -5.22 -27.84 -7.14
N ALA A 397 -5.01 -27.44 -5.87
CA ALA A 397 -6.05 -27.38 -4.84
C ALA A 397 -7.06 -26.24 -5.07
N ALA A 398 -6.61 -25.10 -5.60
CA ALA A 398 -7.46 -23.94 -5.84
C ALA A 398 -8.54 -24.21 -6.91
N LEU A 399 -8.27 -25.06 -7.90
CA LEU A 399 -9.16 -25.32 -9.03
C LEU A 399 -10.55 -25.87 -8.65
N PRO A 400 -10.69 -26.95 -7.85
CA PRO A 400 -12.00 -27.43 -7.38
C PRO A 400 -12.67 -26.47 -6.39
N LEU A 401 -11.90 -25.74 -5.57
CA LEU A 401 -12.43 -24.73 -4.64
C LEU A 401 -13.04 -23.54 -5.40
N LEU A 402 -12.38 -23.06 -6.45
CA LEU A 402 -12.91 -22.01 -7.35
C LEU A 402 -14.17 -22.47 -8.10
N PHE A 403 -14.26 -23.75 -8.45
CA PHE A 403 -15.50 -24.31 -9.00
C PHE A 403 -16.62 -24.33 -7.96
N GLY A 404 -16.36 -24.72 -6.71
CA GLY A 404 -17.32 -24.60 -5.60
C GLY A 404 -17.79 -23.16 -5.38
N VAL A 405 -16.89 -22.19 -5.43
CA VAL A 405 -17.19 -20.74 -5.37
C VAL A 405 -18.10 -20.30 -6.53
N TYR A 406 -17.84 -20.76 -7.76
CA TYR A 406 -18.69 -20.46 -8.92
C TYR A 406 -20.09 -21.09 -8.80
N LEU A 407 -20.19 -22.34 -8.35
CA LEU A 407 -21.49 -22.99 -8.11
C LEU A 407 -22.30 -22.32 -6.99
N ALA A 408 -21.63 -21.74 -6.00
CA ALA A 408 -22.26 -20.92 -4.96
C ALA A 408 -22.73 -19.55 -5.45
N ALA A 409 -21.99 -18.93 -6.38
CA ALA A 409 -22.33 -17.63 -6.95
C ALA A 409 -23.41 -17.69 -8.05
N MET A 410 -23.71 -18.87 -8.59
CA MET A 410 -24.65 -19.06 -9.71
C MET A 410 -25.98 -19.71 -9.26
N PRO A 411 -27.11 -18.98 -9.25
CA PRO A 411 -28.38 -19.44 -8.66
C PRO A 411 -28.88 -20.78 -9.20
N ALA A 412 -28.75 -21.01 -10.51
CA ALA A 412 -29.20 -22.22 -11.19
C ALA A 412 -28.52 -23.51 -10.69
N TYR A 413 -27.31 -23.41 -10.13
CA TYR A 413 -26.57 -24.54 -9.56
C TYR A 413 -26.61 -24.53 -8.03
N GLY A 414 -26.51 -23.35 -7.41
CA GLY A 414 -26.61 -23.16 -5.97
C GLY A 414 -27.97 -23.60 -5.38
N ALA A 415 -29.04 -23.61 -6.19
CA ALA A 415 -30.34 -24.20 -5.82
C ALA A 415 -30.30 -25.70 -5.46
N ARG A 416 -29.15 -26.39 -5.57
CA ARG A 416 -28.93 -27.78 -5.13
C ARG A 416 -27.94 -27.87 -3.96
N PRO A 417 -28.23 -27.29 -2.77
CA PRO A 417 -27.27 -27.13 -1.68
C PRO A 417 -26.71 -28.46 -1.13
N TRP A 418 -27.50 -29.55 -1.12
CA TRP A 418 -27.02 -30.88 -0.75
C TRP A 418 -25.81 -31.34 -1.59
N LEU A 419 -25.84 -31.07 -2.91
CA LEU A 419 -24.73 -31.41 -3.80
C LEU A 419 -23.57 -30.42 -3.64
N LEU A 420 -23.85 -29.12 -3.52
CA LEU A 420 -22.83 -28.08 -3.36
C LEU A 420 -21.99 -28.29 -2.09
N PHE A 421 -22.64 -28.43 -0.94
CA PHE A 421 -21.96 -28.60 0.34
C PHE A 421 -21.37 -30.01 0.51
N GLY A 422 -21.99 -31.03 -0.08
CA GLY A 422 -21.39 -32.38 -0.15
C GLY A 422 -20.10 -32.42 -0.97
N PHE A 423 -20.09 -31.78 -2.16
CA PHE A 423 -18.88 -31.62 -2.99
C PHE A 423 -17.77 -30.85 -2.25
N LEU A 424 -18.14 -29.76 -1.58
CA LEU A 424 -17.22 -28.95 -0.77
C LEU A 424 -16.60 -29.76 0.38
N LEU A 425 -17.41 -30.54 1.12
CA LEU A 425 -16.95 -31.41 2.20
C LEU A 425 -16.01 -32.53 1.70
N LEU A 426 -16.23 -33.05 0.49
CA LEU A 426 -15.32 -34.03 -0.14
C LEU A 426 -13.98 -33.38 -0.50
N ILE A 427 -13.96 -32.13 -0.95
CA ILE A 427 -12.71 -31.39 -1.20
C ILE A 427 -11.98 -31.13 0.13
N ASP A 428 -12.67 -30.60 1.15
CA ASP A 428 -12.10 -30.32 2.47
C ASP A 428 -11.52 -31.58 3.14
N GLY A 429 -12.22 -32.72 3.03
CA GLY A 429 -11.74 -34.02 3.47
C GLY A 429 -10.49 -34.49 2.71
N GLY A 430 -10.45 -34.29 1.38
CA GLY A 430 -9.28 -34.55 0.55
C GLY A 430 -8.07 -33.67 0.91
N LEU A 431 -8.29 -32.37 1.13
CA LEU A 431 -7.24 -31.43 1.53
C LEU A 431 -6.70 -31.74 2.93
N LEU A 432 -7.56 -32.13 3.87
CA LEU A 432 -7.14 -32.62 5.19
C LEU A 432 -6.31 -33.91 5.07
N ALA A 433 -6.72 -34.86 4.22
CA ALA A 433 -5.97 -36.09 4.00
C ALA A 433 -4.58 -35.82 3.38
N VAL A 434 -4.46 -34.89 2.42
CA VAL A 434 -3.17 -34.48 1.85
C VAL A 434 -2.31 -33.74 2.88
N ALA A 435 -2.90 -32.85 3.69
CA ALA A 435 -2.19 -32.15 4.76
C ALA A 435 -1.60 -33.14 5.80
N ILE A 436 -2.33 -34.20 6.16
CA ILE A 436 -1.82 -35.29 7.02
C ILE A 436 -0.73 -36.09 6.30
N ALA A 437 -0.94 -36.49 5.04
CA ALA A 437 -0.04 -37.39 4.30
C ALA A 437 1.27 -36.75 3.82
N ARG A 438 1.31 -35.43 3.63
CA ARG A 438 2.50 -34.68 3.18
C ARG A 438 3.06 -33.72 4.23
N GLY A 439 2.25 -33.29 5.20
CA GLY A 439 2.62 -32.29 6.21
C GLY A 439 2.23 -30.85 5.85
N GLU A 440 1.59 -30.64 4.71
CA GLU A 440 1.22 -29.33 4.15
C GLU A 440 -0.03 -28.74 4.84
N GLU A 441 0.17 -28.20 6.04
CA GLU A 441 -0.89 -27.59 6.87
C GLU A 441 -1.73 -26.50 6.15
N LEU A 442 -1.12 -25.78 5.20
CA LEU A 442 -1.77 -24.71 4.43
C LEU A 442 -2.99 -25.20 3.63
N LEU A 443 -3.00 -26.46 3.17
CA LEU A 443 -4.10 -27.00 2.37
C LEU A 443 -5.40 -27.12 3.18
N HIS A 444 -5.32 -27.50 4.46
CA HIS A 444 -6.49 -27.56 5.33
C HIS A 444 -7.03 -26.15 5.67
N ALA A 445 -6.14 -25.17 5.84
CA ALA A 445 -6.53 -23.77 6.05
C ALA A 445 -7.14 -23.13 4.78
N ALA A 446 -6.64 -23.47 3.59
CA ALA A 446 -7.18 -23.03 2.31
C ALA A 446 -8.61 -23.55 2.10
N GLY A 447 -8.85 -24.84 2.37
CA GLY A 447 -10.19 -25.44 2.37
C GLY A 447 -11.14 -24.73 3.33
N ALA A 448 -10.75 -24.59 4.60
CA ALA A 448 -11.53 -23.88 5.61
C ALA A 448 -11.90 -22.43 5.22
N THR A 449 -10.98 -21.72 4.56
CA THR A 449 -11.20 -20.36 4.06
C THR A 449 -12.16 -20.33 2.87
N ALA A 450 -12.00 -21.27 1.93
CA ALA A 450 -12.89 -21.42 0.79
C ALA A 450 -14.31 -21.82 1.21
N THR A 451 -14.46 -22.68 2.22
CA THR A 451 -15.76 -23.11 2.74
C THR A 451 -16.56 -21.96 3.37
N LEU A 452 -15.90 -21.06 4.10
CA LEU A 452 -16.52 -19.81 4.55
C LEU A 452 -16.98 -18.92 3.38
N LEU A 453 -16.14 -18.78 2.34
CA LEU A 453 -16.45 -17.98 1.15
C LEU A 453 -17.61 -18.57 0.34
N VAL A 454 -17.64 -19.89 0.16
CA VAL A 454 -18.70 -20.64 -0.55
C VAL A 454 -20.04 -20.49 0.18
N LEU A 455 -20.06 -20.65 1.51
CA LEU A 455 -21.27 -20.41 2.30
C LEU A 455 -21.75 -18.95 2.18
N ALA A 456 -20.85 -17.97 2.24
CA ALA A 456 -21.20 -16.56 2.19
C ALA A 456 -21.76 -16.14 0.82
N LEU A 457 -21.14 -16.59 -0.27
CA LEU A 457 -21.60 -16.32 -1.63
C LEU A 457 -22.91 -17.04 -1.95
N TRP A 458 -23.09 -18.27 -1.47
CA TRP A 458 -24.35 -19.00 -1.62
C TRP A 458 -25.51 -18.27 -0.93
N ILE A 459 -25.32 -17.84 0.32
CA ILE A 459 -26.31 -17.03 1.07
C ILE A 459 -26.61 -15.70 0.37
N ALA A 460 -25.60 -15.04 -0.22
CA ALA A 460 -25.76 -13.73 -0.84
C ALA A 460 -26.36 -13.76 -2.26
N GLY A 461 -26.13 -14.83 -3.03
CA GLY A 461 -26.49 -14.90 -4.46
C GLY A 461 -27.44 -16.03 -4.85
N SER A 462 -27.38 -17.19 -4.20
CA SER A 462 -28.05 -18.42 -4.65
C SER A 462 -28.99 -19.04 -3.61
N TYR A 463 -29.37 -18.27 -2.58
CA TYR A 463 -30.26 -18.73 -1.53
C TYR A 463 -31.68 -18.99 -2.05
N ALA A 464 -32.31 -20.04 -1.54
CA ALA A 464 -33.72 -20.33 -1.71
C ALA A 464 -34.25 -21.01 -0.44
N HIS A 465 -35.53 -20.80 -0.12
CA HIS A 465 -36.17 -21.30 1.11
C HIS A 465 -35.98 -22.82 1.35
N ALA A 466 -36.00 -23.65 0.29
CA ALA A 466 -35.73 -25.09 0.37
C ALA A 466 -34.28 -25.44 0.82
N GLY A 467 -33.36 -24.46 0.78
CA GLY A 467 -31.99 -24.56 1.25
C GLY A 467 -31.80 -24.24 2.75
N ALA A 468 -32.82 -23.77 3.46
CA ALA A 468 -32.75 -23.45 4.89
C ALA A 468 -32.22 -24.62 5.75
N LEU A 469 -32.86 -25.78 5.65
CA LEU A 469 -32.47 -27.00 6.37
C LEU A 469 -31.06 -27.50 5.95
N PRO A 470 -30.73 -27.65 4.65
CA PRO A 470 -29.37 -27.96 4.20
C PRO A 470 -28.31 -27.02 4.79
N ALA A 471 -28.54 -25.71 4.79
CA ALA A 471 -27.58 -24.74 5.29
C ALA A 471 -27.33 -24.88 6.80
N LEU A 472 -28.39 -25.13 7.59
CA LEU A 472 -28.27 -25.38 9.03
C LEU A 472 -27.58 -26.72 9.34
N VAL A 473 -27.89 -27.79 8.58
CA VAL A 473 -27.23 -29.10 8.73
C VAL A 473 -25.74 -29.01 8.39
N PHE A 474 -25.38 -28.43 7.25
CA PHE A 474 -23.97 -28.29 6.86
C PHE A 474 -23.21 -27.27 7.72
N CYS A 475 -23.86 -26.23 8.25
CA CYS A 475 -23.28 -25.36 9.29
C CYS A 475 -22.78 -26.17 10.50
N ALA A 476 -23.60 -27.10 10.99
CA ALA A 476 -23.21 -28.00 12.08
C ALA A 476 -22.08 -28.97 11.65
N VAL A 477 -22.18 -29.59 10.47
CA VAL A 477 -21.16 -30.53 9.95
C VAL A 477 -19.80 -29.86 9.77
N PHE A 478 -19.74 -28.68 9.14
CA PHE A 478 -18.48 -27.94 8.95
C PHE A 478 -17.91 -27.45 10.29
N CYS A 479 -18.75 -27.01 11.24
CA CYS A 479 -18.30 -26.66 12.58
C CYS A 479 -17.63 -27.86 13.28
N VAL A 480 -18.28 -29.05 13.28
CA VAL A 480 -17.71 -30.28 13.84
C VAL A 480 -16.43 -30.70 13.10
N PHE A 481 -16.40 -30.62 11.77
CA PHE A 481 -15.24 -30.96 10.94
C PHE A 481 -14.01 -30.10 11.30
N PHE A 482 -14.14 -28.76 11.32
CA PHE A 482 -13.02 -27.89 11.66
C PHE A 482 -12.60 -27.95 13.14
N LEU A 483 -13.50 -28.27 14.08
CA LEU A 483 -13.12 -28.51 15.49
C LEU A 483 -12.38 -29.85 15.71
N SER A 484 -12.60 -30.82 14.80
CA SER A 484 -12.06 -32.19 14.90
C SER A 484 -10.83 -32.46 14.01
N GLY A 485 -10.55 -31.64 12.99
CA GLY A 485 -9.41 -31.82 12.09
C GLY A 485 -8.06 -32.02 12.82
N GLY A 486 -7.78 -31.20 13.84
CA GLY A 486 -6.57 -31.35 14.68
C GLY A 486 -6.53 -32.62 15.53
N THR A 487 -7.68 -33.14 15.97
CA THR A 487 -7.76 -34.44 16.67
C THR A 487 -7.64 -35.64 15.73
N VAL A 488 -8.14 -35.53 14.50
CA VAL A 488 -7.95 -36.54 13.44
C VAL A 488 -6.48 -36.61 13.04
N ALA A 489 -5.82 -35.48 12.80
CA ALA A 489 -4.39 -35.43 12.50
C ALA A 489 -3.54 -36.05 13.63
N ALA A 490 -3.86 -35.76 14.89
CA ALA A 490 -3.18 -36.36 16.05
C ALA A 490 -3.30 -37.88 16.11
N ALA A 491 -4.45 -38.46 15.71
CA ALA A 491 -4.62 -39.92 15.62
C ALA A 491 -3.67 -40.58 14.60
N PHE A 492 -3.35 -39.87 13.51
CA PHE A 492 -2.32 -40.27 12.53
C PHE A 492 -0.89 -39.88 12.94
N ARG A 493 -0.65 -39.62 14.24
CA ARG A 493 0.64 -39.18 14.81
C ARG A 493 1.19 -37.87 14.23
N ARG A 494 0.32 -36.99 13.69
CA ARG A 494 0.70 -35.69 13.14
C ARG A 494 0.01 -34.55 13.91
N ALA A 495 0.75 -33.88 14.79
CA ALA A 495 0.28 -32.63 15.37
C ALA A 495 0.33 -31.51 14.31
N PHE A 496 -0.75 -30.72 14.20
CA PHE A 496 -0.71 -29.43 13.51
C PHE A 496 -0.26 -28.34 14.49
N VAL A 497 0.60 -27.43 14.03
CA VAL A 497 1.28 -26.45 14.90
C VAL A 497 1.11 -25.00 14.41
N SER A 498 0.76 -24.78 13.13
CA SER A 498 0.74 -23.46 12.50
C SER A 498 -0.59 -23.12 11.79
N HIS A 499 -0.63 -23.25 10.46
CA HIS A 499 -1.78 -22.97 9.62
C HIS A 499 -2.91 -24.00 9.84
N GLY A 500 -2.57 -25.26 10.11
CA GLY A 500 -3.54 -26.33 10.34
C GLY A 500 -4.32 -26.14 11.65
N ASP A 501 -3.68 -25.53 12.66
CA ASP A 501 -4.34 -25.13 13.89
C ASP A 501 -5.22 -23.88 13.71
N SER A 502 -4.87 -23.03 12.74
CA SER A 502 -5.67 -21.86 12.38
C SER A 502 -6.96 -22.23 11.63
N ALA A 503 -7.02 -23.38 10.94
CA ALA A 503 -8.26 -23.89 10.34
C ALA A 503 -9.39 -24.07 11.38
N MET A 504 -9.04 -24.35 12.65
CA MET A 504 -10.02 -24.46 13.74
C MET A 504 -10.80 -23.16 14.02
N SER A 505 -10.30 -21.98 13.61
CA SER A 505 -11.07 -20.73 13.75
C SER A 505 -12.23 -20.60 12.75
N ALA A 506 -12.28 -21.43 11.71
CA ALA A 506 -13.43 -21.46 10.80
C ALA A 506 -14.70 -21.99 11.48
N ALA A 507 -14.59 -22.89 12.45
CA ALA A 507 -15.75 -23.45 13.17
C ALA A 507 -16.67 -22.38 13.82
N PRO A 508 -16.18 -21.46 14.68
CA PRO A 508 -17.02 -20.39 15.21
C PRO A 508 -17.37 -19.33 14.16
N LEU A 509 -16.62 -19.21 13.05
CA LEU A 509 -16.96 -18.30 11.96
C LEU A 509 -18.18 -18.79 11.15
N VAL A 510 -18.30 -20.10 10.90
CA VAL A 510 -19.46 -20.72 10.20
C VAL A 510 -20.80 -20.40 10.89
N LEU A 511 -20.80 -20.03 12.17
CA LEU A 511 -21.98 -19.59 12.91
C LEU A 511 -22.60 -18.26 12.40
N PHE A 512 -21.96 -17.60 11.43
CA PHE A 512 -22.60 -16.53 10.65
C PHE A 512 -23.83 -17.03 9.88
N VAL A 513 -23.90 -18.32 9.50
CA VAL A 513 -24.99 -18.90 8.69
C VAL A 513 -26.37 -18.69 9.33
N PRO A 514 -26.68 -19.18 10.56
CA PRO A 514 -27.98 -18.93 11.20
C PRO A 514 -28.25 -17.43 11.43
N THR A 515 -27.22 -16.63 11.68
CA THR A 515 -27.32 -15.17 11.83
C THR A 515 -27.77 -14.49 10.52
N ALA A 516 -27.26 -14.94 9.38
CA ALA A 516 -27.64 -14.44 8.07
C ALA A 516 -29.01 -14.96 7.61
N LEU A 517 -29.31 -16.23 7.88
CA LEU A 517 -30.63 -16.83 7.60
C LEU A 517 -31.77 -16.09 8.32
N ALA A 518 -31.55 -15.68 9.59
CA ALA A 518 -32.48 -14.83 10.34
C ALA A 518 -32.88 -13.53 9.63
N ARG A 519 -32.05 -13.04 8.70
CA ARG A 519 -32.29 -11.80 7.95
C ARG A 519 -33.03 -12.00 6.63
N ILE A 520 -32.88 -13.17 6.00
CA ILE A 520 -33.26 -13.35 4.58
C ILE A 520 -34.43 -14.31 4.36
N ASP A 521 -34.77 -15.15 5.33
CA ASP A 521 -35.85 -16.13 5.20
C ASP A 521 -36.97 -15.89 6.24
N PRO A 522 -38.21 -15.58 5.81
CA PRO A 522 -39.33 -15.28 6.71
C PRO A 522 -39.83 -16.49 7.51
N ALA A 523 -39.42 -17.72 7.18
CA ALA A 523 -39.72 -18.89 8.01
C ALA A 523 -39.15 -18.75 9.43
N PHE A 524 -38.09 -17.95 9.62
CA PHE A 524 -37.44 -17.72 10.92
C PHE A 524 -38.08 -16.61 11.78
N HIS A 525 -39.30 -16.17 11.46
CA HIS A 525 -40.12 -15.40 12.41
C HIS A 525 -40.26 -16.14 13.76
N ALA A 526 -40.29 -17.47 13.74
CA ALA A 526 -40.08 -18.32 14.91
C ALA A 526 -38.57 -18.53 15.12
N PRO A 527 -37.96 -18.03 16.22
CA PRO A 527 -36.51 -18.12 16.42
C PRO A 527 -36.04 -19.51 16.82
N LEU A 528 -36.95 -20.41 17.22
CA LEU A 528 -36.63 -21.73 17.78
C LEU A 528 -35.68 -22.59 16.92
N PRO A 529 -35.88 -22.80 15.59
CA PRO A 529 -34.93 -23.55 14.77
C PRO A 529 -33.53 -22.92 14.67
N LEU A 530 -33.40 -21.59 14.76
CA LEU A 530 -32.10 -20.91 14.77
C LEU A 530 -31.43 -21.00 16.15
N ALA A 531 -32.21 -20.84 17.23
CA ALA A 531 -31.71 -21.02 18.59
C ALA A 531 -31.29 -22.48 18.86
N ALA A 532 -32.09 -23.46 18.42
CA ALA A 532 -31.84 -24.89 18.58
C ALA A 532 -30.64 -25.41 17.76
N THR A 533 -30.22 -24.68 16.72
CA THR A 533 -29.00 -25.00 15.96
C THR A 533 -27.79 -24.21 16.44
N LEU A 534 -27.94 -22.92 16.76
CA LEU A 534 -26.83 -22.09 17.23
C LEU A 534 -26.41 -22.42 18.67
N LEU A 535 -27.35 -22.62 19.61
CA LEU A 535 -27.03 -22.82 21.03
C LEU A 535 -26.16 -24.07 21.28
N PRO A 536 -26.45 -25.27 20.71
CA PRO A 536 -25.57 -26.42 20.86
C PRO A 536 -24.18 -26.21 20.23
N LEU A 537 -24.09 -25.49 19.10
CA LEU A 537 -22.80 -25.21 18.46
C LEU A 537 -21.97 -24.20 19.26
N VAL A 538 -22.60 -23.16 19.83
CA VAL A 538 -21.94 -22.23 20.77
C VAL A 538 -21.45 -22.98 22.00
N LEU A 539 -22.24 -23.90 22.57
CA LEU A 539 -21.82 -24.75 23.70
C LEU A 539 -20.66 -25.68 23.32
N LEU A 540 -20.69 -26.32 22.15
CA LEU A 540 -19.62 -27.18 21.64
C LEU A 540 -18.30 -26.41 21.45
N VAL A 541 -18.36 -25.22 20.82
CA VAL A 541 -17.21 -24.32 20.69
C VAL A 541 -16.71 -23.88 22.07
N THR A 542 -17.60 -23.52 22.99
CA THR A 542 -17.25 -23.09 24.36
C THR A 542 -16.51 -24.19 25.12
N TRP A 543 -17.03 -25.42 25.09
CA TRP A 543 -16.38 -26.60 25.68
C TRP A 543 -15.00 -26.85 25.07
N ARG A 544 -14.89 -26.82 23.73
CA ARG A 544 -13.61 -27.01 23.02
C ARG A 544 -12.60 -25.89 23.30
N ALA A 545 -13.08 -24.65 23.48
CA ALA A 545 -12.28 -23.49 23.85
C ALA A 545 -11.75 -23.60 25.29
N LEU A 546 -12.58 -24.00 26.24
CA LEU A 546 -12.19 -24.24 27.64
C LEU A 546 -11.18 -25.39 27.76
N ALA A 547 -11.45 -26.52 27.09
CA ALA A 547 -10.56 -27.67 27.07
C ALA A 547 -9.17 -27.35 26.46
N GLY A 548 -9.15 -26.58 25.37
CA GLY A 548 -7.93 -26.18 24.67
C GLY A 548 -7.25 -24.89 25.19
N GLY A 549 -7.85 -24.16 26.14
CA GLY A 549 -7.35 -22.86 26.61
C GLY A 549 -7.51 -21.69 25.61
N ARG A 550 -8.31 -21.87 24.54
CA ARG A 550 -8.39 -20.94 23.39
C ARG A 550 -9.59 -20.02 23.46
N GLY A 551 -9.57 -19.07 24.41
CA GLY A 551 -10.69 -18.16 24.67
C GLY A 551 -11.21 -17.37 23.45
N GLY A 552 -10.36 -17.07 22.47
CA GLY A 552 -10.77 -16.42 21.22
C GLY A 552 -11.89 -17.16 20.45
N LEU A 553 -11.92 -18.50 20.48
CA LEU A 553 -12.97 -19.29 19.82
C LEU A 553 -14.35 -19.04 20.47
N TYR A 554 -14.37 -18.94 21.80
CA TYR A 554 -15.58 -18.60 22.57
C TYR A 554 -16.08 -17.19 22.24
N PHE A 555 -15.20 -16.18 22.23
CA PHE A 555 -15.62 -14.80 21.97
C PHE A 555 -16.19 -14.60 20.55
N ILE A 556 -15.68 -15.31 19.54
CA ILE A 556 -16.25 -15.29 18.18
C ILE A 556 -17.66 -15.94 18.17
N ALA A 557 -17.84 -17.08 18.85
CA ALA A 557 -19.15 -17.74 18.94
C ALA A 557 -20.18 -16.91 19.73
N ALA A 558 -19.76 -16.29 20.84
CA ALA A 558 -20.60 -15.38 21.63
C ALA A 558 -20.99 -14.12 20.83
N PHE A 559 -20.08 -13.59 20.01
CA PHE A 559 -20.40 -12.50 19.09
C PHE A 559 -21.51 -12.88 18.09
N PHE A 560 -21.44 -14.06 17.45
CA PHE A 560 -22.52 -14.49 16.56
C PHE A 560 -23.84 -14.78 17.31
N ALA A 561 -23.79 -15.24 18.55
CA ALA A 561 -24.99 -15.35 19.39
C ALA A 561 -25.65 -13.98 19.66
N VAL A 562 -24.88 -12.93 19.97
CA VAL A 562 -25.41 -11.57 20.13
C VAL A 562 -25.87 -10.96 18.80
N ALA A 563 -25.15 -11.25 17.71
CA ALA A 563 -25.53 -10.80 16.36
C ALA A 563 -26.86 -11.41 15.90
N LEU A 564 -27.11 -12.71 16.14
CA LEU A 564 -28.41 -13.34 15.87
C LEU A 564 -29.53 -12.64 16.64
N GLN A 565 -29.33 -12.38 17.94
CA GLN A 565 -30.30 -11.70 18.80
C GLN A 565 -30.64 -10.30 18.27
N GLY A 566 -29.63 -9.50 17.90
CA GLY A 566 -29.83 -8.17 17.33
C GLY A 566 -30.50 -8.18 15.95
N VAL A 567 -30.09 -9.09 15.06
CA VAL A 567 -30.65 -9.21 13.70
C VAL A 567 -32.11 -9.69 13.73
N TRP A 568 -32.42 -10.72 14.51
CA TRP A 568 -33.78 -11.23 14.62
C TRP A 568 -34.72 -10.17 15.22
N SER A 569 -34.30 -9.49 16.30
CA SER A 569 -35.12 -8.47 16.95
C SER A 569 -35.24 -7.17 16.14
N TRP A 570 -34.29 -6.83 15.25
CA TRP A 570 -34.47 -5.73 14.30
C TRP A 570 -35.66 -5.98 13.35
N ILE A 571 -35.95 -7.24 13.03
CA ILE A 571 -36.92 -7.62 11.98
C ILE A 571 -38.28 -8.03 12.58
N PHE A 572 -38.29 -8.77 13.69
CA PHE A 572 -39.47 -9.50 14.16
C PHE A 572 -40.00 -9.07 15.53
N ILE A 573 -39.40 -8.08 16.22
CA ILE A 573 -39.85 -7.70 17.57
C ILE A 573 -41.18 -6.95 17.55
N ASP A 574 -42.13 -7.45 18.33
CA ASP A 574 -43.43 -6.85 18.62
C ASP A 574 -43.86 -7.20 20.06
N ALA A 575 -45.05 -6.76 20.47
CA ALA A 575 -45.55 -6.97 21.82
C ALA A 575 -45.74 -8.47 22.13
N ASP A 576 -46.26 -9.24 21.18
CA ASP A 576 -46.61 -10.66 21.35
C ASP A 576 -45.36 -11.54 21.44
N ARG A 577 -44.32 -11.23 20.66
CA ARG A 577 -43.06 -11.99 20.64
C ARG A 577 -42.04 -11.54 21.70
N LEU A 578 -42.32 -10.49 22.46
CA LEU A 578 -41.42 -9.96 23.49
C LEU A 578 -41.01 -11.04 24.51
N GLY A 579 -41.94 -11.91 24.92
CA GLY A 579 -41.64 -13.03 25.82
C GLY A 579 -40.67 -14.05 25.20
N THR A 580 -40.83 -14.37 23.91
CA THR A 580 -39.92 -15.27 23.18
C THR A 580 -38.53 -14.65 23.02
N ALA A 581 -38.46 -13.33 22.76
CA ALA A 581 -37.20 -12.59 22.70
C ALA A 581 -36.46 -12.64 24.04
N ILE A 582 -37.15 -12.36 25.15
CA ILE A 582 -36.59 -12.43 26.51
C ILE A 582 -36.10 -13.84 26.85
N ALA A 583 -36.85 -14.90 26.49
CA ALA A 583 -36.43 -16.28 26.72
C ALA A 583 -35.16 -16.64 25.93
N MET A 584 -35.05 -16.21 24.66
CA MET A 584 -33.85 -16.39 23.85
C MET A 584 -32.66 -15.61 24.42
N TYR A 585 -32.87 -14.35 24.82
CA TYR A 585 -31.84 -13.50 25.43
C TYR A 585 -31.33 -14.09 26.75
N ALA A 586 -32.23 -14.63 27.59
CA ALA A 586 -31.86 -15.27 28.84
C ALA A 586 -31.00 -16.53 28.60
N ALA A 587 -31.37 -17.38 27.64
CA ALA A 587 -30.62 -18.59 27.32
C ALA A 587 -29.18 -18.29 26.86
N PHE A 588 -28.99 -17.36 25.92
CA PHE A 588 -27.66 -16.95 25.47
C PHE A 588 -26.91 -16.10 26.52
N GLY A 589 -27.62 -15.31 27.32
CA GLY A 589 -27.06 -14.51 28.42
C GLY A 589 -26.47 -15.38 29.54
N VAL A 590 -27.16 -16.47 29.92
CA VAL A 590 -26.64 -17.46 30.88
C VAL A 590 -25.34 -18.07 30.38
N VAL A 591 -25.26 -18.49 29.11
CA VAL A 591 -24.00 -19.01 28.53
C VAL A 591 -22.90 -17.92 28.51
N SER A 592 -23.27 -16.68 28.17
CA SER A 592 -22.36 -15.53 28.08
C SER A 592 -21.71 -15.15 29.42
N ILE A 593 -22.41 -15.38 30.54
CA ILE A 593 -21.95 -15.10 31.90
C ILE A 593 -21.29 -16.34 32.51
N ALA A 594 -21.85 -17.53 32.31
CA ALA A 594 -21.35 -18.76 32.91
C ALA A 594 -19.96 -19.17 32.39
N ALA A 595 -19.69 -19.03 31.09
CA ALA A 595 -18.40 -19.47 30.54
C ALA A 595 -17.18 -18.69 31.10
N PRO A 596 -17.20 -17.35 31.23
CA PRO A 596 -16.16 -16.60 31.95
C PRO A 596 -16.05 -16.96 33.43
N LEU A 597 -17.16 -17.22 34.12
CA LEU A 597 -17.16 -17.60 35.54
C LEU A 597 -16.56 -18.99 35.77
N VAL A 598 -16.95 -19.98 34.96
CA VAL A 598 -16.37 -21.34 34.98
C VAL A 598 -14.88 -21.31 34.64
N ALA A 599 -14.47 -20.50 33.65
CA ALA A 599 -13.06 -20.30 33.32
C ALA A 599 -12.24 -19.70 34.48
N ARG A 600 -12.78 -18.69 35.17
CA ARG A 600 -12.19 -18.11 36.39
C ARG A 600 -12.12 -19.16 37.51
N ALA A 601 -13.18 -19.94 37.74
CA ALA A 601 -13.24 -21.00 38.77
C ALA A 601 -12.22 -22.14 38.53
N VAL A 602 -12.04 -22.57 37.28
CA VAL A 602 -11.07 -23.61 36.87
C VAL A 602 -9.63 -23.05 36.75
N ARG A 603 -9.39 -21.81 37.22
CA ARG A 603 -8.09 -21.09 37.19
C ARG A 603 -7.48 -20.97 35.78
N ARG A 604 -8.31 -20.97 34.73
CA ARG A 604 -7.92 -20.83 33.32
C ARG A 604 -8.70 -19.67 32.67
N PRO A 605 -8.38 -18.39 33.01
CA PRO A 605 -9.12 -17.24 32.48
C PRO A 605 -9.05 -17.17 30.96
N LEU A 606 -10.19 -16.89 30.32
CA LEU A 606 -10.31 -16.77 28.86
C LEU A 606 -9.50 -15.57 28.36
N GLN A 607 -8.57 -15.81 27.42
CA GLN A 607 -7.86 -14.75 26.71
C GLN A 607 -8.56 -14.43 25.37
N PRO A 608 -8.59 -13.15 24.93
CA PRO A 608 -8.04 -11.96 25.61
C PRO A 608 -8.93 -11.46 26.77
N ALA A 609 -8.31 -10.93 27.83
CA ALA A 609 -9.03 -10.43 29.01
C ALA A 609 -10.08 -9.34 28.68
N ALA A 610 -9.79 -8.49 27.69
CA ALA A 610 -10.71 -7.45 27.19
C ALA A 610 -12.03 -8.00 26.59
N GLY A 611 -12.10 -9.29 26.24
CA GLY A 611 -13.24 -9.88 25.53
C GLY A 611 -14.58 -9.76 26.27
N LEU A 612 -14.57 -9.77 27.61
CA LEU A 612 -15.78 -9.57 28.41
C LEU A 612 -16.30 -8.12 28.31
N GLY A 613 -15.41 -7.12 28.35
CA GLY A 613 -15.77 -5.71 28.18
C GLY A 613 -16.32 -5.40 26.78
N VAL A 614 -15.79 -6.06 25.74
CA VAL A 614 -16.33 -5.97 24.36
C VAL A 614 -17.72 -6.60 24.27
N LEU A 615 -17.94 -7.76 24.91
CA LEU A 615 -19.24 -8.43 24.93
C LEU A 615 -20.30 -7.58 25.66
N LEU A 616 -19.95 -7.01 26.82
CA LEU A 616 -20.81 -6.08 27.57
C LEU A 616 -21.10 -4.79 26.78
N MET A 617 -20.13 -4.25 26.03
CA MET A 617 -20.37 -3.12 25.12
C MET A 617 -21.36 -3.48 24.01
N ALA A 618 -21.27 -4.68 23.43
CA ALA A 618 -22.23 -5.14 22.43
C ALA A 618 -23.65 -5.27 23.03
N SER A 619 -23.77 -5.73 24.28
CA SER A 619 -25.05 -5.73 25.01
C SER A 619 -25.58 -4.32 25.30
N LEU A 620 -24.72 -3.35 25.67
CA LEU A 620 -25.11 -1.94 25.84
C LEU A 620 -25.61 -1.31 24.52
N LEU A 621 -24.96 -1.62 23.40
CA LEU A 621 -25.41 -1.16 22.08
C LEU A 621 -26.74 -1.80 21.65
N LEU A 622 -26.98 -3.07 22.02
CA LEU A 622 -28.28 -3.72 21.83
C LEU A 622 -29.39 -3.06 22.67
N LEU A 623 -29.10 -2.66 23.91
CA LEU A 623 -30.03 -1.93 24.77
C LEU A 623 -30.31 -0.51 24.25
N LEU A 624 -29.28 0.22 23.79
CA LEU A 624 -29.45 1.52 23.12
C LEU A 624 -30.30 1.40 21.85
N PHE A 625 -30.08 0.36 21.04
CA PHE A 625 -30.91 0.10 19.87
C PHE A 625 -32.38 -0.11 20.27
N LEU A 626 -32.67 -0.95 21.27
CA LEU A 626 -34.04 -1.20 21.73
C LEU A 626 -34.72 0.08 22.24
N ALA A 627 -34.00 0.94 22.97
CA ALA A 627 -34.49 2.25 23.43
C ALA A 627 -34.77 3.25 22.30
N LEU A 628 -34.29 3.01 21.07
CA LEU A 628 -34.57 3.80 19.87
C LEU A 628 -35.74 3.25 19.03
N THR A 629 -36.36 2.12 19.42
CA THR A 629 -37.50 1.53 18.70
C THR A 629 -38.85 2.08 19.14
N ARG A 630 -39.87 1.98 18.27
CA ARG A 630 -41.23 2.53 18.51
C ARG A 630 -41.94 1.98 19.76
N SER A 631 -41.52 0.83 20.30
CA SER A 631 -42.07 0.22 21.52
C SER A 631 -41.42 0.75 22.81
N GLY A 632 -40.41 1.61 22.72
CA GLY A 632 -39.68 2.19 23.85
C GLY A 632 -40.53 2.78 24.99
N PRO A 633 -41.62 3.56 24.74
CA PRO A 633 -42.39 4.26 25.78
C PRO A 633 -42.85 3.39 26.95
N LEU A 634 -43.21 2.14 26.70
CA LEU A 634 -43.73 1.21 27.71
C LEU A 634 -42.69 0.73 28.74
N VAL A 635 -41.39 0.96 28.48
CA VAL A 635 -40.28 0.36 29.25
C VAL A 635 -39.17 1.38 29.59
N LEU A 636 -39.35 2.68 29.26
CA LEU A 636 -38.30 3.72 29.37
C LEU A 636 -37.58 3.75 30.72
N TRP A 637 -38.30 3.65 31.85
CA TRP A 637 -37.70 3.69 33.19
C TRP A 637 -36.84 2.47 33.50
N ALA A 638 -37.23 1.28 33.05
CA ALA A 638 -36.43 0.07 33.20
C ALA A 638 -35.19 0.10 32.27
N PHE A 639 -35.32 0.63 31.05
CA PHE A 639 -34.17 0.84 30.17
C PHE A 639 -33.20 1.90 30.71
N ALA A 640 -33.70 3.02 31.25
CA ALA A 640 -32.86 4.05 31.89
C ALA A 640 -32.10 3.48 33.10
N LEU A 641 -32.77 2.67 33.92
CA LEU A 641 -32.14 1.97 35.04
C LEU A 641 -31.09 0.94 34.57
N LEU A 642 -31.37 0.16 33.53
CA LEU A 642 -30.43 -0.79 32.93
C LEU A 642 -29.23 -0.11 32.25
N LEU A 643 -29.42 1.08 31.67
CA LEU A 643 -28.34 1.91 31.13
C LEU A 643 -27.46 2.50 32.24
N ALA A 644 -28.05 2.92 33.36
CA ALA A 644 -27.31 3.40 34.53
C ALA A 644 -26.53 2.25 35.21
N ILE A 645 -27.16 1.10 35.43
CA ILE A 645 -26.53 -0.10 36.00
C ILE A 645 -25.44 -0.64 35.05
N GLY A 646 -25.72 -0.72 33.75
CA GLY A 646 -24.77 -1.22 32.75
C GLY A 646 -23.58 -0.29 32.56
N GLY A 647 -23.80 1.03 32.53
CA GLY A 647 -22.73 2.04 32.52
C GLY A 647 -21.87 1.98 33.80
N GLY A 648 -22.51 1.86 34.97
CA GLY A 648 -21.81 1.68 36.25
C GLY A 648 -21.00 0.38 36.32
N ALA A 649 -21.58 -0.74 35.90
CA ALA A 649 -20.91 -2.03 35.85
C ALA A 649 -19.71 -2.04 34.90
N LEU A 650 -19.84 -1.39 33.73
CA LEU A 650 -18.72 -1.27 32.79
C LEU A 650 -17.64 -0.32 33.30
N PHE A 651 -18.01 0.75 34.03
CA PHE A 651 -17.04 1.62 34.70
C PHE A 651 -16.25 0.85 35.78
N VAL A 652 -16.92 0.01 36.59
CA VAL A 652 -16.28 -0.89 37.56
C VAL A 652 -15.37 -1.92 36.88
N GLU A 653 -15.84 -2.66 35.88
CA GLU A 653 -14.99 -3.64 35.16
C GLU A 653 -13.82 -2.94 34.43
N SER A 654 -13.98 -1.68 33.98
CA SER A 654 -12.89 -0.89 33.39
C SER A 654 -11.81 -0.49 34.41
N ALA A 655 -12.20 -0.19 35.65
CA ALA A 655 -11.29 0.12 36.75
C ALA A 655 -10.53 -1.13 37.22
N VAL A 656 -11.17 -2.30 37.19
CA VAL A 656 -10.54 -3.60 37.48
C VAL A 656 -9.65 -4.08 36.32
N SER A 657 -10.03 -3.82 35.06
CA SER A 657 -9.35 -4.35 33.87
C SER A 657 -8.32 -3.40 33.24
N ALA A 658 -8.17 -2.18 33.75
CA ALA A 658 -7.25 -1.15 33.25
C ALA A 658 -7.41 -0.77 31.75
N LEU A 659 -8.64 -0.73 31.24
CA LEU A 659 -8.95 -0.46 29.82
C LEU A 659 -9.69 0.88 29.60
N PRO A 660 -9.00 2.04 29.62
CA PRO A 660 -9.64 3.37 29.61
C PRO A 660 -10.42 3.69 28.32
N ALA A 661 -10.09 3.06 27.20
CA ALA A 661 -10.84 3.22 25.95
C ALA A 661 -12.27 2.66 26.04
N VAL A 662 -12.46 1.58 26.82
CA VAL A 662 -13.76 0.93 26.99
C VAL A 662 -14.69 1.80 27.85
N SER A 663 -14.18 2.40 28.93
CA SER A 663 -14.93 3.38 29.74
C SER A 663 -15.24 4.67 28.98
N MET A 664 -14.34 5.15 28.12
CA MET A 664 -14.59 6.35 27.30
C MET A 664 -15.72 6.10 26.29
N ALA A 665 -15.68 4.97 25.58
CA ALA A 665 -16.75 4.56 24.68
C ALA A 665 -18.10 4.40 25.42
N ALA A 666 -18.09 3.85 26.64
CA ALA A 666 -19.28 3.69 27.46
C ALA A 666 -19.87 5.03 27.90
N ALA A 667 -19.04 5.97 28.38
CA ALA A 667 -19.50 7.30 28.78
C ALA A 667 -20.17 8.05 27.61
N VAL A 668 -19.62 7.92 26.40
CA VAL A 668 -20.23 8.46 25.17
C VAL A 668 -21.54 7.75 24.83
N VAL A 669 -21.58 6.41 24.85
CA VAL A 669 -22.81 5.63 24.58
C VAL A 669 -23.91 5.94 25.60
N SER A 670 -23.59 6.08 26.89
CA SER A 670 -24.54 6.48 27.94
C SER A 670 -25.02 7.93 27.79
N ALA A 671 -24.15 8.87 27.41
CA ALA A 671 -24.54 10.26 27.14
C ALA A 671 -25.45 10.36 25.90
N LEU A 672 -25.15 9.61 24.84
CA LEU A 672 -26.01 9.50 23.65
C LEU A 672 -27.35 8.83 23.98
N ALA A 673 -27.37 7.81 24.85
CA ALA A 673 -28.60 7.19 25.32
C ALA A 673 -29.47 8.15 26.14
N ALA A 674 -28.86 8.97 27.01
CA ALA A 674 -29.56 10.02 27.76
C ALA A 674 -30.12 11.12 26.84
N GLY A 675 -29.37 11.53 25.81
CA GLY A 675 -29.84 12.46 24.78
C GLY A 675 -30.97 11.89 23.93
N ALA A 676 -30.90 10.62 23.55
CA ALA A 676 -31.96 9.93 22.82
C ALA A 676 -33.25 9.77 23.66
N TRP A 677 -33.10 9.44 24.95
CA TRP A 677 -34.20 9.42 25.92
C TRP A 677 -34.85 10.81 26.07
N TRP A 678 -34.05 11.87 26.18
CA TRP A 678 -34.53 13.26 26.26
C TRP A 678 -35.35 13.65 25.03
N ILE A 679 -34.87 13.33 23.82
CA ILE A 679 -35.59 13.64 22.57
C ILE A 679 -36.97 12.94 22.51
N GLN A 680 -37.14 11.81 23.20
CA GLN A 680 -38.43 11.12 23.31
C GLN A 680 -39.33 11.61 24.48
N THR A 681 -38.80 12.38 25.44
CA THR A 681 -39.54 12.75 26.68
C THR A 681 -39.66 14.25 26.95
N ALA A 682 -38.94 15.11 26.23
CA ALA A 682 -38.85 16.56 26.51
C ALA A 682 -40.17 17.35 26.39
N GLY A 683 -41.24 16.77 25.84
CA GLY A 683 -42.52 17.44 25.65
C GLY A 683 -43.33 17.73 26.92
N GLU A 684 -43.06 17.03 28.03
CA GLU A 684 -43.93 17.08 29.24
C GLU A 684 -43.39 17.91 30.43
N PRO A 685 -42.07 17.97 30.77
CA PRO A 685 -41.61 18.58 32.02
C PRO A 685 -41.00 20.00 31.90
N GLY A 686 -40.71 20.47 30.68
CA GLY A 686 -40.15 21.82 30.42
C GLY A 686 -38.64 21.98 30.68
N LEU A 687 -38.02 22.92 29.93
CA LEU A 687 -36.57 23.12 29.88
C LEU A 687 -35.88 23.34 31.26
N PRO A 688 -36.39 24.17 32.20
CA PRO A 688 -35.69 24.41 33.47
C PRO A 688 -35.64 23.17 34.36
N THR A 689 -36.77 22.47 34.50
CA THR A 689 -36.92 21.23 35.28
C THR A 689 -35.98 20.14 34.80
N ALA A 690 -35.80 20.05 33.49
CA ALA A 690 -34.99 19.02 32.87
C ALA A 690 -33.49 19.39 32.88
N LEU A 691 -33.14 20.69 32.75
CA LEU A 691 -31.77 21.18 33.00
C LEU A 691 -31.30 20.91 34.44
N THR A 692 -32.15 21.12 35.47
CA THR A 692 -31.73 20.88 36.87
C THR A 692 -31.44 19.41 37.16
N VAL A 693 -32.18 18.47 36.56
CA VAL A 693 -31.88 17.03 36.64
C VAL A 693 -30.52 16.70 36.02
N VAL A 694 -30.21 17.25 34.85
CA VAL A 694 -28.90 17.02 34.20
C VAL A 694 -27.76 17.70 34.97
N ILE A 695 -27.97 18.91 35.51
CA ILE A 695 -27.01 19.58 36.39
C ILE A 695 -26.72 18.71 37.62
N ALA A 696 -27.76 18.19 38.28
CA ALA A 696 -27.60 17.30 39.43
C ALA A 696 -26.83 16.01 39.07
N LEU A 697 -27.15 15.37 37.95
CA LEU A 697 -26.48 14.15 37.48
C LEU A 697 -24.99 14.41 37.14
N VAL A 698 -24.69 15.47 36.40
CA VAL A 698 -23.32 15.83 36.01
C VAL A 698 -22.48 16.22 37.23
N LEU A 699 -23.04 16.97 38.17
CA LEU A 699 -22.37 17.30 39.44
C LEU A 699 -22.15 16.05 40.31
N LEU A 700 -23.11 15.12 40.36
CA LEU A 700 -22.97 13.85 41.08
C LEU A 700 -21.86 12.98 40.48
N MET A 701 -21.75 12.91 39.15
CA MET A 701 -20.67 12.19 38.47
C MET A 701 -19.29 12.84 38.73
N HIS A 702 -19.21 14.17 38.74
CA HIS A 702 -17.98 14.88 39.11
C HIS A 702 -17.60 14.66 40.58
N ALA A 703 -18.56 14.67 41.50
CA ALA A 703 -18.35 14.39 42.91
C ALA A 703 -17.90 12.94 43.15
N ALA A 704 -18.53 11.97 42.48
CA ALA A 704 -18.13 10.56 42.54
C ALA A 704 -16.71 10.33 42.00
N HIS A 705 -16.34 11.01 40.90
CA HIS A 705 -14.99 10.96 40.35
C HIS A 705 -13.95 11.59 41.29
N ALA A 706 -14.24 12.77 41.87
CA ALA A 706 -13.38 13.42 42.85
C ALA A 706 -13.18 12.56 44.11
N TRP A 707 -14.25 11.92 44.60
CA TRP A 707 -14.22 11.00 45.74
C TRP A 707 -13.41 9.73 45.45
N ALA A 708 -13.57 9.14 44.26
CA ALA A 708 -12.81 7.96 43.84
C ALA A 708 -11.31 8.29 43.69
N GLY A 709 -10.98 9.42 43.06
CA GLY A 709 -9.60 9.90 42.96
C GLY A 709 -8.96 10.14 44.33
N ALA A 710 -9.67 10.80 45.25
CA ALA A 710 -9.21 11.04 46.62
C ALA A 710 -8.97 9.75 47.43
N ARG A 711 -9.72 8.68 47.18
CA ARG A 711 -9.53 7.37 47.85
C ARG A 711 -8.47 6.47 47.21
N LEU A 712 -8.18 6.64 45.91
CA LEU A 712 -7.19 5.83 45.19
C LEU A 712 -5.77 6.41 45.27
N GLY A 713 -5.63 7.75 45.35
CA GLY A 713 -4.33 8.42 45.46
C GLY A 713 -3.51 8.06 46.71
N ASP A 714 -4.16 7.48 47.73
CA ASP A 714 -3.57 7.14 49.03
C ASP A 714 -3.02 5.68 49.09
N ARG A 715 -3.12 4.90 48.00
CA ARG A 715 -2.68 3.49 47.96
C ARG A 715 -1.61 3.16 46.92
N ASP A 716 -1.61 3.80 45.76
CA ASP A 716 -0.65 3.52 44.67
C ASP A 716 0.01 4.79 44.11
N ALA A 717 0.85 5.43 44.92
CA ALA A 717 1.65 6.59 44.50
C ALA A 717 2.73 6.26 43.44
N ALA A 718 2.93 4.98 43.10
CA ALA A 718 3.99 4.51 42.21
C ALA A 718 3.64 4.52 40.71
N GLN A 719 2.35 4.44 40.34
CA GLN A 719 1.90 4.51 38.95
C GLN A 719 0.57 5.28 38.83
N PRO A 720 0.54 6.49 38.22
CA PRO A 720 -0.70 7.23 38.03
C PRO A 720 -1.59 6.52 36.99
N THR A 721 -2.68 5.90 37.46
CA THR A 721 -3.62 5.21 36.56
C THR A 721 -4.25 6.20 35.56
N PRO A 722 -4.49 5.79 34.30
CA PRO A 722 -5.11 6.67 33.30
C PRO A 722 -6.53 7.11 33.68
N LEU A 723 -7.18 6.42 34.61
CA LEU A 723 -8.49 6.78 35.15
C LEU A 723 -8.44 8.08 35.99
N ALA A 724 -7.34 8.33 36.71
CA ALA A 724 -7.16 9.52 37.56
C ALA A 724 -6.91 10.82 36.75
N ASN A 725 -6.46 10.70 35.50
CA ASN A 725 -6.18 11.83 34.61
C ASN A 725 -7.38 12.24 33.73
N GLY A 726 -8.49 11.49 33.78
CA GLY A 726 -9.53 11.46 32.76
C GLY A 726 -10.16 12.79 32.35
N PRO A 727 -9.83 13.37 31.17
CA PRO A 727 -10.52 14.57 30.67
C PRO A 727 -11.97 14.27 30.24
N PHE A 728 -12.34 13.00 30.11
CA PHE A 728 -13.70 12.57 29.74
C PHE A 728 -14.76 13.03 30.75
N ILE A 729 -14.42 13.21 32.04
CA ILE A 729 -15.37 13.70 33.04
C ILE A 729 -15.85 15.11 32.67
N ALA A 730 -14.93 15.95 32.18
CA ALA A 730 -15.21 17.33 31.78
C ALA A 730 -16.01 17.45 30.47
N LEU A 731 -16.18 16.36 29.72
CA LEU A 731 -17.02 16.33 28.53
C LEU A 731 -18.49 16.03 28.83
N LEU A 732 -18.82 15.42 29.98
CA LEU A 732 -20.18 14.93 30.27
C LEU A 732 -21.26 16.02 30.17
N GLY A 733 -21.06 17.15 30.87
CA GLY A 733 -21.99 18.27 30.84
C GLY A 733 -22.03 19.00 29.49
N PRO A 734 -20.88 19.42 28.94
CA PRO A 734 -20.82 20.07 27.63
C PRO A 734 -21.35 19.23 26.47
N LEU A 735 -21.20 17.90 26.46
CA LEU A 735 -21.78 17.03 25.43
C LEU A 735 -23.31 17.02 25.46
N PHE A 736 -23.93 17.11 26.64
CA PHE A 736 -25.38 17.30 26.74
C PHE A 736 -25.78 18.69 26.23
N LEU A 737 -25.08 19.75 26.65
CA LEU A 737 -25.38 21.11 26.20
C LEU A 737 -25.12 21.32 24.71
N LEU A 738 -24.26 20.52 24.07
CA LEU A 738 -24.06 20.52 22.63
C LEU A 738 -25.35 20.14 21.88
N CYS A 739 -26.08 19.13 22.34
CA CYS A 739 -27.37 18.74 21.78
C CYS A 739 -28.43 19.84 21.92
N LEU A 740 -28.37 20.62 23.00
CA LEU A 740 -29.25 21.76 23.25
C LEU A 740 -28.88 22.98 22.38
N ALA A 741 -27.59 23.31 22.31
CA ALA A 741 -27.03 24.45 21.57
C ALA A 741 -27.25 24.37 20.06
N VAL A 742 -27.35 23.16 19.51
CA VAL A 742 -27.59 22.91 18.07
C VAL A 742 -29.09 22.99 17.70
N ASN A 743 -30.02 22.99 18.68
CA ASN A 743 -31.45 23.11 18.40
C ASN A 743 -31.95 24.56 18.60
N PRO A 744 -32.33 25.28 17.53
CA PRO A 744 -32.64 26.72 17.59
C PRO A 744 -33.86 27.06 18.45
N GLU A 745 -34.82 26.14 18.64
CA GLU A 745 -36.01 26.37 19.49
C GLU A 745 -35.67 26.51 20.98
N TRP A 746 -34.56 25.89 21.41
CA TRP A 746 -34.18 25.77 22.84
C TRP A 746 -32.84 26.43 23.14
N ALA A 747 -32.04 26.70 22.11
CA ALA A 747 -30.81 27.48 22.19
C ALA A 747 -31.06 29.00 22.22
N LEU A 748 -32.30 29.45 22.01
CA LEU A 748 -32.74 30.84 22.07
C LEU A 748 -33.89 30.98 23.09
N PRO A 749 -33.85 31.94 24.04
CA PRO A 749 -32.72 32.83 24.33
C PRO A 749 -31.50 32.07 24.87
N PRO A 750 -30.26 32.52 24.58
CA PRO A 750 -29.07 31.74 24.89
C PRO A 750 -28.61 31.78 26.35
N TRP A 751 -29.07 32.73 27.17
CA TRP A 751 -28.58 32.90 28.55
C TRP A 751 -28.78 31.69 29.49
N PRO A 752 -29.88 30.93 29.48
CA PRO A 752 -30.06 29.80 30.40
C PRO A 752 -29.05 28.67 30.19
N TRP A 753 -28.78 28.30 28.95
CA TRP A 753 -27.78 27.26 28.64
C TRP A 753 -26.35 27.80 28.71
N LEU A 754 -26.10 29.07 28.36
CA LEU A 754 -24.79 29.71 28.61
C LEU A 754 -24.45 29.77 30.11
N ALA A 755 -25.43 30.08 30.97
CA ALA A 755 -25.24 30.04 32.42
C ALA A 755 -24.98 28.63 32.93
N THR A 756 -25.65 27.62 32.36
CA THR A 756 -25.38 26.20 32.67
C THR A 756 -24.00 25.76 32.18
N LEU A 757 -23.55 26.24 31.02
CA LEU A 757 -22.21 25.99 30.49
C LEU A 757 -21.12 26.64 31.35
N ALA A 758 -21.36 27.87 31.82
CA ALA A 758 -20.50 28.54 32.80
C ALA A 758 -20.43 27.76 34.12
N LEU A 759 -21.57 27.27 34.63
CA LEU A 759 -21.61 26.43 35.82
C LEU A 759 -20.83 25.12 35.62
N PHE A 760 -20.93 24.49 34.44
CA PHE A 760 -20.15 23.29 34.11
C PHE A 760 -18.64 23.57 33.98
N THR A 761 -18.23 24.70 33.40
CA THR A 761 -16.79 25.09 33.37
C THR A 761 -16.23 25.41 34.75
N LEU A 762 -17.04 26.03 35.63
CA LEU A 762 -16.69 26.23 37.03
C LEU A 762 -16.61 24.90 37.80
N ALA A 763 -17.55 23.98 37.60
CA ALA A 763 -17.56 22.65 38.22
C ALA A 763 -16.38 21.76 37.78
N THR A 764 -16.03 21.76 36.48
CA THR A 764 -14.84 21.06 35.98
C THR A 764 -13.57 21.68 36.54
N THR A 765 -13.52 23.01 36.68
CA THR A 765 -12.36 23.71 37.25
C THR A 765 -12.24 23.41 38.76
N ALA A 766 -13.33 23.40 39.52
CA ALA A 766 -13.34 22.98 40.92
C ALA A 766 -12.88 21.52 41.08
N THR A 767 -13.39 20.61 40.24
CA THR A 767 -12.96 19.20 40.21
C THR A 767 -11.45 19.09 39.91
N SER A 768 -10.94 19.86 38.94
CA SER A 768 -9.51 19.88 38.58
C SER A 768 -8.60 20.35 39.72
N LEU A 769 -9.08 21.24 40.59
CA LEU A 769 -8.35 21.70 41.78
C LEU A 769 -8.32 20.62 42.87
N VAL A 770 -9.44 19.91 43.07
CA VAL A 770 -9.54 18.80 44.04
C VAL A 770 -8.70 17.60 43.61
N THR A 771 -8.77 17.17 42.35
CA THR A 771 -7.97 16.05 41.81
C THR A 771 -6.55 16.45 41.41
N ARG A 772 -6.22 17.75 41.47
CA ARG A 772 -4.98 18.37 40.95
C ARG A 772 -4.70 18.10 39.47
N SER A 773 -5.69 17.65 38.70
CA SER A 773 -5.55 17.30 37.28
C SER A 773 -5.88 18.47 36.37
N GLY A 774 -4.85 19.16 35.88
CA GLY A 774 -5.02 20.25 34.90
C GLY A 774 -5.68 19.80 33.58
N GLN A 775 -5.67 18.51 33.25
CA GLN A 775 -6.34 17.97 32.06
C GLN A 775 -7.88 18.09 32.15
N VAL A 776 -8.45 18.01 33.36
CA VAL A 776 -9.89 18.20 33.59
C VAL A 776 -10.30 19.65 33.34
N HIS A 777 -9.49 20.62 33.76
CA HIS A 777 -9.71 22.04 33.46
C HIS A 777 -9.61 22.31 31.94
N ALA A 778 -8.56 21.78 31.29
CA ALA A 778 -8.36 21.96 29.86
C ALA A 778 -9.51 21.38 29.03
N GLY A 779 -9.99 20.17 29.37
CA GLY A 779 -11.16 19.56 28.76
C GLY A 779 -12.41 20.42 28.90
N GLY A 780 -12.68 20.96 30.10
CA GLY A 780 -13.85 21.80 30.36
C GLY A 780 -13.85 23.12 29.56
N VAL A 781 -12.73 23.85 29.55
CA VAL A 781 -12.60 25.11 28.81
C VAL A 781 -12.70 24.89 27.29
N MET A 782 -12.02 23.87 26.75
CA MET A 782 -12.12 23.52 25.33
C MET A 782 -13.55 23.11 24.95
N ALA A 783 -14.22 22.29 25.76
CA ALA A 783 -15.58 21.86 25.49
C ALA A 783 -16.58 23.03 25.55
N ALA A 784 -16.40 24.00 26.45
CA ALA A 784 -17.23 25.21 26.46
C ALA A 784 -17.05 26.07 25.21
N ALA A 785 -15.81 26.26 24.73
CA ALA A 785 -15.58 26.94 23.46
C ALA A 785 -16.26 26.21 22.29
N VAL A 786 -16.23 24.86 22.27
CA VAL A 786 -16.90 24.04 21.24
C VAL A 786 -18.43 24.19 21.28
N VAL A 787 -19.05 24.25 22.45
CA VAL A 787 -20.51 24.49 22.56
C VAL A 787 -20.88 25.90 22.07
N VAL A 788 -20.06 26.92 22.35
CA VAL A 788 -20.25 28.29 21.81
C VAL A 788 -20.11 28.32 20.28
N ALA A 789 -19.13 27.62 19.71
CA ALA A 789 -18.96 27.50 18.26
C ALA A 789 -20.16 26.78 17.61
N ALA A 790 -20.61 25.67 18.20
CA ALA A 790 -21.74 24.89 17.69
C ALA A 790 -23.06 25.68 17.76
N TRP A 791 -23.28 26.45 18.83
CA TRP A 791 -24.40 27.40 18.91
C TRP A 791 -24.34 28.45 17.80
N THR A 792 -23.15 29.01 17.54
CA THR A 792 -22.95 30.03 16.50
C THR A 792 -23.31 29.50 15.11
N ALA A 793 -23.14 28.20 14.85
CA ALA A 793 -23.56 27.55 13.61
C ALA A 793 -25.09 27.29 13.52
N ALA A 794 -25.82 27.33 14.65
CA ALA A 794 -27.25 27.02 14.73
C ALA A 794 -28.16 28.26 14.97
N ALA A 795 -27.59 29.37 15.45
CA ALA A 795 -28.33 30.58 15.81
C ALA A 795 -28.75 31.44 14.60
N ALA A 796 -29.94 31.20 14.06
CA ALA A 796 -30.46 31.93 12.90
C ALA A 796 -31.06 33.31 13.26
N SER A 797 -30.44 34.37 12.73
CA SER A 797 -30.90 35.77 12.64
C SER A 797 -30.91 36.65 13.91
N ARG A 798 -30.36 37.87 13.75
CA ARG A 798 -30.51 39.10 14.58
C ARG A 798 -30.29 39.01 16.12
N PRO A 799 -29.28 39.71 16.67
CA PRO A 799 -27.96 40.05 16.15
C PRO A 799 -26.89 39.18 16.86
N TRP A 800 -27.12 37.86 16.91
CA TRP A 800 -26.36 36.95 17.77
C TRP A 800 -24.89 36.76 17.36
N SER A 801 -24.50 37.16 16.14
CA SER A 801 -23.10 37.17 15.67
C SER A 801 -22.16 37.97 16.59
N ALA A 802 -22.60 39.13 17.09
CA ALA A 802 -21.83 39.93 18.04
C ALA A 802 -21.73 39.26 19.42
N VAL A 803 -22.79 38.55 19.84
CA VAL A 803 -22.80 37.77 21.09
C VAL A 803 -21.91 36.53 20.96
N ALA A 804 -21.89 35.86 19.81
CA ALA A 804 -20.98 34.75 19.52
C ALA A 804 -19.51 35.18 19.57
N LEU A 805 -19.15 36.31 18.94
CA LEU A 805 -17.81 36.89 19.06
C LEU A 805 -17.47 37.25 20.52
N ALA A 806 -18.41 37.82 21.28
CA ALA A 806 -18.21 38.16 22.69
C ALA A 806 -18.04 36.92 23.59
N SER A 807 -18.83 35.85 23.38
CA SER A 807 -18.71 34.58 24.11
C SER A 807 -17.43 33.81 23.74
N SER A 808 -17.02 33.84 22.48
CA SER A 808 -15.73 33.34 21.99
C SER A 808 -14.55 34.07 22.62
N ALA A 809 -14.61 35.40 22.66
CA ALA A 809 -13.61 36.22 23.35
C ALA A 809 -13.60 35.94 24.87
N ALA A 810 -14.77 35.85 25.52
CA ALA A 810 -14.88 35.59 26.95
C ALA A 810 -14.32 34.21 27.35
N THR A 811 -14.62 33.15 26.59
CA THR A 811 -14.06 31.80 26.83
C THR A 811 -12.55 31.75 26.60
N SER A 812 -12.05 32.43 25.56
CA SER A 812 -10.62 32.57 25.29
C SER A 812 -9.89 33.35 26.39
N VAL A 813 -10.46 34.47 26.84
CA VAL A 813 -9.94 35.30 27.94
C VAL A 813 -9.99 34.57 29.28
N TYR A 814 -11.01 33.74 29.54
CA TYR A 814 -11.08 32.91 30.74
C TYR A 814 -9.94 31.88 30.80
N GLY A 815 -9.69 31.16 29.71
CA GLY A 815 -8.55 30.24 29.61
C GLY A 815 -7.20 30.96 29.76
N LEU A 816 -7.03 32.11 29.09
CA LEU A 816 -5.84 32.96 29.22
C LEU A 816 -5.64 33.45 30.67
N ALA A 817 -6.68 33.96 31.33
CA ALA A 817 -6.59 34.51 32.68
C ALA A 817 -6.16 33.44 33.71
N LEU A 818 -6.72 32.23 33.60
CA LEU A 818 -6.36 31.13 34.50
C LEU A 818 -4.95 30.61 34.28
N MET A 819 -4.39 30.68 33.06
CA MET A 819 -2.96 30.42 32.78
C MET A 819 -1.99 31.33 33.58
N PHE A 820 -2.46 32.49 34.05
CA PHE A 820 -1.70 33.38 34.94
C PHE A 820 -2.03 33.21 36.43
N ALA A 821 -3.13 32.54 36.78
CA ALA A 821 -3.60 32.39 38.16
C ALA A 821 -2.70 31.42 38.97
N PRO A 822 -2.44 31.67 40.28
CA PRO A 822 -1.48 30.90 41.06
C PRO A 822 -1.57 29.36 41.00
N PRO A 823 -2.74 28.69 41.08
CA PRO A 823 -2.80 27.22 41.06
C PRO A 823 -2.57 26.59 39.67
N PHE A 824 -2.58 27.39 38.59
CA PHE A 824 -2.34 26.93 37.22
C PHE A 824 -1.14 27.62 36.56
N ARG A 825 -0.42 28.47 37.30
CA ARG A 825 0.78 29.17 36.82
C ARG A 825 1.87 28.15 36.50
N LEU A 826 2.39 28.17 35.27
CA LEU A 826 3.32 27.16 34.71
C LEU A 826 2.72 25.76 34.48
N ASN A 827 1.38 25.60 34.54
CA ASN A 827 0.70 24.32 34.33
C ASN A 827 0.37 24.09 32.84
N THR A 828 1.12 23.23 32.15
CA THR A 828 1.02 22.96 30.70
C THR A 828 -0.43 22.77 30.19
N PRO A 829 -1.28 21.92 30.80
CA PRO A 829 -2.71 21.86 30.48
C PRO A 829 -3.46 23.19 30.41
N ALA A 830 -3.18 24.18 31.27
CA ALA A 830 -3.85 25.48 31.23
C ALA A 830 -3.43 26.31 30.00
N ALA A 831 -2.17 26.20 29.58
CA ALA A 831 -1.70 26.77 28.32
C ALA A 831 -2.35 26.08 27.10
N VAL A 832 -2.52 24.75 27.14
CA VAL A 832 -3.29 24.00 26.12
C VAL A 832 -4.76 24.45 26.09
N ALA A 833 -5.37 24.72 27.24
CA ALA A 833 -6.74 25.21 27.36
C ALA A 833 -6.92 26.57 26.66
N ALA A 834 -6.02 27.52 26.93
CA ALA A 834 -6.04 28.84 26.31
C ALA A 834 -5.82 28.79 24.79
N VAL A 835 -4.86 27.98 24.33
CA VAL A 835 -4.61 27.75 22.89
C VAL A 835 -5.82 27.09 22.22
N GLY A 836 -6.40 26.07 22.84
CA GLY A 836 -7.59 25.38 22.31
C GLY A 836 -8.81 26.28 22.21
N ALA A 837 -9.05 27.11 23.23
CA ALA A 837 -10.12 28.11 23.21
C ALA A 837 -9.93 29.13 22.07
N LEU A 838 -8.71 29.65 21.87
CA LEU A 838 -8.40 30.57 20.77
C LEU A 838 -8.59 29.93 19.38
N PHE A 839 -8.20 28.66 19.20
CA PHE A 839 -8.43 27.93 17.94
C PHE A 839 -9.92 27.72 17.63
N VAL A 840 -10.73 27.42 18.64
CA VAL A 840 -12.19 27.32 18.48
C VAL A 840 -12.82 28.72 18.36
N GLY A 841 -12.20 29.74 18.95
CA GLY A 841 -12.62 31.13 18.82
C GLY A 841 -12.42 31.70 17.42
N GLU A 842 -11.31 31.37 16.76
CA GLU A 842 -11.11 31.58 15.31
C GLU A 842 -12.22 30.94 14.48
N ALA A 843 -12.52 29.66 14.72
CA ALA A 843 -13.61 28.96 14.04
C ALA A 843 -14.99 29.62 14.32
N THR A 844 -15.20 30.14 15.53
CA THR A 844 -16.41 30.89 15.89
C THR A 844 -16.50 32.22 15.14
N ALA A 845 -15.38 32.91 14.93
CA ALA A 845 -15.34 34.13 14.13
C ALA A 845 -15.64 33.88 12.65
N VAL A 846 -15.14 32.76 12.08
CA VAL A 846 -15.52 32.30 10.74
C VAL A 846 -17.02 32.00 10.67
N LEU A 847 -17.56 31.23 11.63
CA LEU A 847 -18.98 30.87 11.67
C LEU A 847 -19.89 32.11 11.78
N ALA A 848 -19.48 33.14 12.54
CA ALA A 848 -20.25 34.37 12.68
C ALA A 848 -20.46 35.13 11.35
N VAL A 849 -19.55 34.99 10.36
CA VAL A 849 -19.72 35.56 9.01
C VAL A 849 -20.84 34.84 8.24
N LEU A 850 -21.07 33.56 8.52
CA LEU A 850 -22.09 32.73 7.87
C LEU A 850 -23.51 32.91 8.48
N THR A 851 -23.70 33.86 9.40
CA THR A 851 -24.98 34.09 10.10
C THR A 851 -25.69 35.38 9.66
N ASP A 852 -27.03 35.36 9.68
CA ASP A 852 -27.88 36.50 9.30
C ASP A 852 -27.71 37.70 10.24
N GLY A 853 -26.86 38.63 9.79
CA GLY A 853 -26.43 39.81 10.53
C GLY A 853 -24.93 39.78 10.77
N ALA A 854 -24.13 39.81 9.69
CA ALA A 854 -22.68 39.70 9.74
C ALA A 854 -22.04 40.69 10.75
N PRO A 855 -21.01 40.27 11.50
CA PRO A 855 -20.36 41.12 12.49
C PRO A 855 -19.70 42.35 11.84
N PRO A 856 -19.51 43.47 12.58
CA PRO A 856 -18.84 44.65 12.04
C PRO A 856 -17.46 44.30 11.48
N PHE A 857 -17.22 44.57 10.19
CA PHE A 857 -16.03 44.07 9.47
C PHE A 857 -14.70 44.44 10.15
N ALA A 858 -14.61 45.64 10.74
CA ALA A 858 -13.44 46.05 11.53
C ALA A 858 -13.24 45.21 12.80
N ALA A 859 -14.32 44.80 13.48
CA ALA A 859 -14.25 43.90 14.62
C ALA A 859 -13.85 42.48 14.18
N LEU A 860 -14.39 41.97 13.07
CA LEU A 860 -14.00 40.67 12.50
C LEU A 860 -12.50 40.61 12.16
N VAL A 861 -11.99 41.60 11.43
CA VAL A 861 -10.55 41.70 11.08
C VAL A 861 -9.70 41.83 12.35
N ALA A 862 -10.15 42.61 13.35
CA ALA A 862 -9.45 42.73 14.62
C ALA A 862 -9.45 41.43 15.42
N THR A 863 -10.55 40.67 15.45
CA THR A 863 -10.64 39.36 16.12
C THR A 863 -9.64 38.38 15.52
N HIS A 864 -9.63 38.21 14.19
CA HIS A 864 -8.66 37.31 13.54
C HIS A 864 -7.22 37.77 13.77
N ALA A 865 -6.91 39.06 13.54
CA ALA A 865 -5.55 39.56 13.72
C ALA A 865 -5.05 39.42 15.16
N ALA A 866 -5.90 39.71 16.16
CA ALA A 866 -5.54 39.61 17.57
C ALA A 866 -5.44 38.15 18.06
N SER A 867 -6.41 37.29 17.74
CA SER A 867 -6.40 35.89 18.16
C SER A 867 -5.24 35.12 17.53
N LEU A 868 -4.95 35.33 16.24
CA LEU A 868 -3.75 34.77 15.59
C LEU A 868 -2.46 35.32 16.21
N ALA A 869 -2.36 36.62 16.49
CA ALA A 869 -1.19 37.20 17.14
C ALA A 869 -0.97 36.65 18.57
N VAL A 870 -2.05 36.44 19.34
CA VAL A 870 -1.97 35.82 20.68
C VAL A 870 -1.62 34.34 20.59
N LEU A 871 -2.17 33.58 19.63
CA LEU A 871 -1.76 32.19 19.36
C LEU A 871 -0.25 32.10 19.05
N LEU A 872 0.27 32.99 18.22
CA LEU A 872 1.71 33.07 17.91
C LEU A 872 2.54 33.49 19.14
N ALA A 873 2.06 34.43 19.95
CA ALA A 873 2.73 34.85 21.18
C ALA A 873 2.75 33.74 22.25
N LEU A 874 1.68 32.95 22.39
CA LEU A 874 1.64 31.75 23.24
C LEU A 874 2.57 30.66 22.71
N GLY A 875 2.53 30.40 21.40
CA GLY A 875 3.42 29.45 20.73
C GLY A 875 4.90 29.80 20.89
N TRP A 876 5.23 31.09 20.93
CA TRP A 876 6.56 31.58 21.27
C TRP A 876 6.89 31.42 22.77
N ARG A 877 5.99 31.86 23.65
CA ARG A 877 6.17 31.85 25.12
C ARG A 877 6.40 30.43 25.67
N GLU A 878 5.54 29.50 25.30
CA GLU A 878 5.58 28.11 25.80
C GLU A 878 6.52 27.21 24.98
N SER A 879 7.27 27.79 24.02
CA SER A 879 8.18 27.06 23.11
C SER A 879 7.48 25.96 22.31
N TRP A 880 6.30 26.27 21.77
CA TRP A 880 5.45 25.41 20.94
C TRP A 880 5.42 25.92 19.48
N PRO A 881 6.53 25.83 18.73
CA PRO A 881 6.69 26.45 17.41
C PRO A 881 5.63 25.97 16.39
N LYS A 882 5.14 24.75 16.56
CA LYS A 882 4.09 24.14 15.73
C LYS A 882 2.75 24.90 15.76
N ILE A 883 2.45 25.70 16.79
CA ILE A 883 1.21 26.50 16.82
C ILE A 883 1.16 27.48 15.64
N ALA A 884 2.31 28.02 15.21
CA ALA A 884 2.36 28.87 14.03
C ALA A 884 1.92 28.17 12.75
N LEU A 885 2.20 26.86 12.62
CA LEU A 885 1.74 26.05 11.50
C LEU A 885 0.23 25.77 11.58
N TRP A 886 -0.27 25.36 12.75
CA TRP A 886 -1.70 25.09 12.95
C TRP A 886 -2.57 26.34 12.73
N ALA A 887 -2.09 27.52 13.16
CA ALA A 887 -2.82 28.79 13.04
C ALA A 887 -3.08 29.24 11.58
N VAL A 888 -2.33 28.72 10.59
CA VAL A 888 -2.59 29.04 9.17
C VAL A 888 -3.90 28.41 8.68
N ALA A 889 -4.37 27.32 9.29
CA ALA A 889 -5.61 26.66 8.87
C ALA A 889 -6.89 27.51 9.09
N PRO A 890 -7.22 28.02 10.30
CA PRO A 890 -8.37 28.91 10.47
C PRO A 890 -8.23 30.21 9.66
N ALA A 891 -7.02 30.77 9.62
CA ALA A 891 -6.66 31.91 8.78
C ALA A 891 -7.03 31.71 7.29
N ALA A 892 -6.74 30.54 6.73
CA ALA A 892 -7.11 30.19 5.36
C ALA A 892 -8.64 30.07 5.17
N ILE A 893 -9.33 29.49 6.15
CA ILE A 893 -10.79 29.32 6.10
C ILE A 893 -11.49 30.69 6.18
N ALA A 894 -11.02 31.62 7.01
CA ALA A 894 -11.56 32.97 7.10
C ALA A 894 -11.49 33.72 5.74
N VAL A 895 -10.34 33.64 5.06
CA VAL A 895 -10.16 34.21 3.71
C VAL A 895 -11.04 33.50 2.67
N ALA A 896 -11.17 32.17 2.75
CA ALA A 896 -12.02 31.39 1.83
C ALA A 896 -13.52 31.68 2.01
N VAL A 897 -13.99 31.87 3.25
CA VAL A 897 -15.38 32.28 3.53
C VAL A 897 -15.64 33.71 3.06
N GLN A 898 -14.74 34.66 3.32
CA GLN A 898 -14.87 36.04 2.83
C GLN A 898 -14.79 36.15 1.29
N TRP A 899 -14.22 35.16 0.59
CA TRP A 899 -14.27 35.05 -0.88
C TRP A 899 -15.68 34.63 -1.34
N GLN A 900 -16.36 33.74 -0.60
CA GLN A 900 -17.71 33.27 -0.93
C GLN A 900 -18.83 34.23 -0.49
N ASP A 901 -18.52 35.20 0.37
CA ASP A 901 -19.40 36.29 0.81
C ASP A 901 -19.73 37.29 -0.33
N GLY A 902 -20.69 36.90 -1.17
CA GLY A 902 -21.36 37.78 -2.12
C GLY A 902 -20.57 38.13 -3.40
N PRO A 903 -21.03 39.14 -4.16
CA PRO A 903 -20.42 39.50 -5.45
C PRO A 903 -19.03 40.11 -5.30
N LEU A 904 -18.00 39.35 -5.66
CA LEU A 904 -16.58 39.75 -5.61
C LEU A 904 -16.29 41.13 -6.24
N ALA A 905 -17.00 41.52 -7.30
CA ALA A 905 -16.82 42.84 -7.93
C ALA A 905 -17.12 44.02 -6.98
N ALA A 906 -18.00 43.82 -5.98
CA ALA A 906 -18.24 44.79 -4.90
C ALA A 906 -17.42 44.48 -3.63
N GLY A 907 -17.13 43.19 -3.37
CA GLY A 907 -16.45 42.73 -2.15
C GLY A 907 -14.92 42.72 -2.20
N TRP A 908 -14.27 42.88 -3.35
CA TRP A 908 -12.83 42.58 -3.55
C TRP A 908 -11.90 43.26 -2.53
N MET A 909 -12.18 44.51 -2.14
CA MET A 909 -11.39 45.23 -1.15
C MET A 909 -11.47 44.60 0.24
N ARG A 910 -12.62 44.04 0.64
CA ARG A 910 -12.76 43.32 1.93
C ARG A 910 -11.93 42.04 1.93
N LEU A 911 -12.01 41.26 0.85
CA LEU A 911 -11.21 40.04 0.67
C LEU A 911 -9.71 40.36 0.70
N LEU A 912 -9.27 41.42 0.01
CA LEU A 912 -7.88 41.86 -0.02
C LEU A 912 -7.40 42.34 1.36
N VAL A 913 -8.21 43.14 2.08
CA VAL A 913 -7.88 43.66 3.42
C VAL A 913 -7.83 42.55 4.47
N LEU A 914 -8.83 41.65 4.53
CA LEU A 914 -8.81 40.52 5.46
C LEU A 914 -7.64 39.57 5.14
N GLY A 915 -7.47 39.21 3.86
CA GLY A 915 -6.38 38.36 3.41
C GLY A 915 -5.01 38.95 3.73
N PHE A 916 -4.81 40.25 3.50
CA PHE A 916 -3.55 40.92 3.81
C PHE A 916 -3.31 41.05 5.33
N ALA A 917 -4.33 41.38 6.12
CA ALA A 917 -4.20 41.51 7.57
C ALA A 917 -3.80 40.18 8.22
N VAL A 918 -4.45 39.09 7.82
CA VAL A 918 -4.14 37.72 8.27
C VAL A 918 -2.75 37.29 7.78
N TYR A 919 -2.42 37.54 6.51
CA TYR A 919 -1.10 37.27 5.92
C TYR A 919 0.03 38.00 6.65
N ALA A 920 -0.15 39.30 6.94
CA ALA A 920 0.86 40.16 7.54
C ALA A 920 1.29 39.66 8.93
N VAL A 921 0.37 39.11 9.72
CA VAL A 921 0.67 38.49 11.03
C VAL A 921 1.69 37.35 10.88
N PHE A 922 1.49 36.43 9.92
CA PHE A 922 2.43 35.34 9.66
C PHE A 922 3.72 35.79 8.97
N ALA A 923 3.65 36.74 8.04
CA ALA A 923 4.81 37.27 7.33
C ALA A 923 5.74 38.07 8.26
N ALA A 924 5.18 38.80 9.24
CA ALA A 924 5.94 39.55 10.23
C ALA A 924 6.55 38.66 11.34
N TYR A 925 5.90 37.55 11.70
CA TYR A 925 6.28 36.72 12.85
C TYR A 925 7.76 36.27 12.87
N PRO A 926 8.38 35.79 11.76
CA PRO A 926 9.81 35.46 11.74
C PRO A 926 10.75 36.67 11.90
N PHE A 927 10.30 37.89 11.62
CA PHE A 927 11.07 39.11 11.92
C PHE A 927 10.95 39.49 13.39
N VAL A 928 9.75 39.42 13.97
CA VAL A 928 9.48 39.74 15.40
C VAL A 928 10.23 38.79 16.35
N LEU A 929 10.34 37.51 16.00
CA LEU A 929 11.12 36.52 16.77
C LEU A 929 12.64 36.79 16.82
N GLY A 930 13.17 37.61 15.90
CA GLY A 930 14.58 38.00 15.86
C GLY A 930 15.55 36.81 15.95
N SER A 931 16.50 36.88 16.89
CA SER A 931 17.50 35.83 17.09
C SER A 931 16.93 34.46 17.49
N ARG A 932 15.73 34.40 18.09
CA ARG A 932 15.08 33.13 18.46
C ARG A 932 14.53 32.37 17.24
N ALA A 933 14.32 33.04 16.10
CA ALA A 933 14.02 32.35 14.85
C ALA A 933 15.24 31.58 14.28
N ARG A 934 16.45 31.70 14.87
CA ARG A 934 17.63 30.93 14.46
C ARG A 934 17.47 29.43 14.68
N SER A 935 16.70 28.97 15.67
CA SER A 935 16.51 27.54 15.97
C SER A 935 15.32 26.91 15.22
N GLU A 936 14.16 27.56 15.18
CA GLU A 936 12.90 26.96 14.69
C GLU A 936 12.67 27.08 13.17
N ARG A 937 12.02 26.08 12.57
CA ARG A 937 11.66 26.07 11.13
C ARG A 937 10.22 26.53 10.89
N GLU A 938 9.33 26.21 11.81
CA GLU A 938 7.88 26.38 11.74
C GLU A 938 7.42 27.83 11.50
N PRO A 939 8.05 28.90 12.05
CA PRO A 939 7.69 30.28 11.71
C PRO A 939 7.80 30.57 10.22
N TYR A 940 8.83 30.02 9.55
CA TYR A 940 9.05 30.18 8.11
C TYR A 940 8.07 29.35 7.29
N VAL A 941 7.76 28.12 7.73
CA VAL A 941 6.74 27.26 7.09
C VAL A 941 5.36 27.93 7.17
N ALA A 942 5.02 28.52 8.31
CA ALA A 942 3.76 29.26 8.50
C ALA A 942 3.67 30.47 7.58
N ALA A 943 4.73 31.29 7.47
CA ALA A 943 4.78 32.42 6.54
C ALA A 943 4.63 31.98 5.06
N ILE A 944 5.23 30.85 4.66
CA ILE A 944 5.11 30.30 3.30
C ILE A 944 3.67 29.84 3.01
N LEU A 945 3.04 29.12 3.95
CA LEU A 945 1.66 28.66 3.77
C LEU A 945 0.66 29.83 3.78
N ALA A 946 0.86 30.82 4.65
CA ALA A 946 0.07 32.05 4.65
C ALA A 946 0.25 32.86 3.35
N SER A 947 1.44 32.82 2.73
CA SER A 947 1.65 33.38 1.38
C SER A 947 0.84 32.62 0.33
N ALA A 948 0.88 31.28 0.34
CA ALA A 948 0.09 30.48 -0.60
C ALA A 948 -1.43 30.71 -0.47
N VAL A 949 -1.92 30.96 0.75
CA VAL A 949 -3.31 31.37 1.01
C VAL A 949 -3.60 32.77 0.45
N PHE A 950 -2.72 33.73 0.73
CA PHE A 950 -2.84 35.11 0.26
C PHE A 950 -2.81 35.19 -1.28
N PHE A 951 -1.95 34.40 -1.93
CA PHE A 951 -1.87 34.30 -3.39
C PHE A 951 -3.23 34.05 -4.04
N PHE A 952 -4.00 33.06 -3.55
CA PHE A 952 -5.29 32.73 -4.17
C PHE A 952 -6.36 33.81 -3.91
N GLY A 953 -6.52 34.26 -2.66
CA GLY A 953 -7.51 35.30 -2.31
C GLY A 953 -7.17 36.67 -2.91
N GLY A 954 -5.89 37.05 -2.87
CA GLY A 954 -5.35 38.26 -3.50
C GLY A 954 -5.45 38.23 -5.02
N ARG A 955 -5.18 37.07 -5.66
CA ARG A 955 -5.42 36.91 -7.11
C ARG A 955 -6.88 37.11 -7.45
N ALA A 956 -7.80 36.48 -6.71
CA ALA A 956 -9.24 36.65 -6.91
C ALA A 956 -9.65 38.12 -6.78
N ALA A 957 -9.27 38.78 -5.67
CA ALA A 957 -9.55 40.19 -5.43
C ALA A 957 -8.98 41.12 -6.52
N LEU A 958 -7.72 40.93 -6.94
CA LEU A 958 -7.10 41.74 -7.99
C LEU A 958 -7.75 41.52 -9.36
N THR A 959 -8.15 40.29 -9.71
CA THR A 959 -8.90 40.05 -10.96
C THR A 959 -10.30 40.67 -10.93
N ALA A 960 -11.01 40.61 -9.79
CA ALA A 960 -12.31 41.25 -9.62
C ALA A 960 -12.22 42.79 -9.61
N GLY A 961 -11.12 43.35 -9.09
CA GLY A 961 -10.79 44.77 -9.16
C GLY A 961 -10.23 45.25 -10.51
N GLY A 962 -10.15 44.39 -11.53
CA GLY A 962 -9.73 44.75 -12.89
C GLY A 962 -8.22 44.66 -13.20
N TYR A 963 -7.38 44.32 -12.21
CA TYR A 963 -5.91 44.30 -12.34
C TYR A 963 -5.34 43.02 -13.00
N ALA A 964 -6.16 42.31 -13.79
CA ALA A 964 -5.80 41.02 -14.41
C ALA A 964 -4.59 41.10 -15.37
N SER A 965 -4.31 42.27 -15.94
CA SER A 965 -3.13 42.50 -16.80
C SER A 965 -1.79 42.49 -16.05
N MET A 966 -1.81 42.70 -14.73
CA MET A 966 -0.62 42.76 -13.87
C MET A 966 -0.56 41.56 -12.91
N ILE A 967 -1.31 40.48 -13.17
CA ILE A 967 -1.52 39.42 -12.18
C ILE A 967 -0.25 38.62 -11.83
N GLY A 968 0.78 38.65 -12.67
CA GLY A 968 2.11 38.14 -12.35
C GLY A 968 2.88 38.96 -11.29
N ALA A 969 2.46 40.19 -10.98
CA ALA A 969 3.10 41.02 -9.96
C ALA A 969 2.84 40.52 -8.51
N LEU A 970 1.70 39.88 -8.25
CA LEU A 970 1.36 39.33 -6.94
C LEU A 970 2.38 38.25 -6.47
N PRO A 971 2.63 37.17 -7.22
CA PRO A 971 3.65 36.20 -6.82
C PRO A 971 5.07 36.77 -6.88
N VAL A 972 5.36 37.77 -7.70
CA VAL A 972 6.66 38.48 -7.65
C VAL A 972 6.82 39.23 -6.31
N PHE A 973 5.75 39.85 -5.78
CA PHE A 973 5.74 40.46 -4.45
C PHE A 973 5.94 39.41 -3.33
N GLU A 974 5.23 38.27 -3.39
CA GLU A 974 5.37 37.19 -2.40
C GLU A 974 6.76 36.55 -2.44
N GLY A 975 7.31 36.35 -3.64
CA GLY A 975 8.69 35.93 -3.86
C GLY A 975 9.71 36.93 -3.31
N ALA A 976 9.44 38.23 -3.41
CA ALA A 976 10.27 39.28 -2.80
C ALA A 976 10.19 39.28 -1.26
N VAL A 977 9.02 39.06 -0.67
CA VAL A 977 8.88 38.88 0.79
C VAL A 977 9.64 37.64 1.27
N MET A 978 9.57 36.53 0.53
CA MET A 978 10.37 35.34 0.82
C MET A 978 11.88 35.57 0.64
N ALA A 979 12.30 36.36 -0.35
CA ALA A 979 13.70 36.77 -0.50
C ALA A 979 14.17 37.68 0.67
N LEU A 980 13.30 38.54 1.22
CA LEU A 980 13.59 39.34 2.42
C LEU A 980 13.67 38.47 3.68
N LEU A 981 12.79 37.47 3.84
CA LEU A 981 12.87 36.47 4.91
C LEU A 981 14.15 35.64 4.81
N LEU A 982 14.55 35.22 3.61
CA LEU A 982 15.81 34.52 3.36
C LEU A 982 17.03 35.41 3.68
N ARG A 983 17.00 36.69 3.29
CA ARG A 983 18.03 37.69 3.63
C ARG A 983 18.13 37.91 5.14
N ASN A 984 17.01 37.91 5.86
CA ASN A 984 16.98 38.01 7.31
C ASN A 984 17.58 36.75 7.97
N LEU A 985 17.17 35.55 7.54
CA LEU A 985 17.70 34.28 8.01
C LEU A 985 19.22 34.16 7.75
N LEU A 986 19.71 34.58 6.58
CA LEU A 986 21.13 34.60 6.22
C LEU A 986 21.96 35.63 7.02
N ARG A 987 21.35 36.72 7.50
CA ARG A 987 21.95 37.68 8.45
C ARG A 987 22.01 37.10 9.87
N ILE A 988 20.94 36.42 10.30
CA ILE A 988 20.81 35.89 11.66
C ILE A 988 21.63 34.61 11.87
N GLN A 989 21.81 33.76 10.85
CA GLN A 989 22.66 32.55 10.91
C GLN A 989 24.10 32.81 10.45
N MET A 990 25.03 32.77 11.42
CA MET A 990 26.48 32.72 11.17
C MET A 990 26.86 31.49 10.33
N GLN A 991 27.91 31.60 9.51
CA GLN A 991 28.17 30.66 8.42
C GLN A 991 28.31 29.18 8.85
N GLY A 992 28.87 28.91 10.03
CA GLY A 992 29.03 27.55 10.58
C GLY A 992 27.77 26.94 11.21
N GLU A 993 26.73 27.72 11.49
CA GLU A 993 25.48 27.27 12.16
C GLU A 993 24.28 27.19 11.19
N ARG A 994 24.52 27.18 9.87
CA ARG A 994 23.46 27.31 8.87
C ARG A 994 22.66 26.03 8.69
N ASP A 995 21.39 26.08 9.10
CA ASP A 995 20.39 25.06 8.77
C ASP A 995 20.05 25.12 7.27
N LEU A 996 20.83 24.40 6.47
CA LEU A 996 20.70 24.31 5.02
C LEU A 996 19.26 23.94 4.58
N GLY A 997 18.57 23.09 5.34
CA GLY A 997 17.19 22.67 5.02
C GLY A 997 16.17 23.81 5.12
N ARG A 998 16.39 24.77 6.03
CA ARG A 998 15.51 25.93 6.22
C ARG A 998 15.83 27.06 5.24
N LEU A 999 17.10 27.30 4.98
CA LEU A 999 17.55 28.19 3.91
C LEU A 999 16.98 27.71 2.56
N ALA A 1000 17.03 26.41 2.30
CA ALA A 1000 16.44 25.78 1.12
C ALA A 1000 14.91 25.89 1.06
N LEU A 1001 14.21 25.76 2.18
CA LEU A 1001 12.75 25.90 2.26
C LEU A 1001 12.30 27.31 1.87
N VAL A 1002 12.91 28.36 2.45
CA VAL A 1002 12.56 29.76 2.14
C VAL A 1002 13.00 30.15 0.73
N ALA A 1003 14.20 29.73 0.30
CA ALA A 1003 14.66 29.96 -1.08
C ALA A 1003 13.81 29.22 -2.12
N GLY A 1004 13.36 28.00 -1.81
CA GLY A 1004 12.48 27.20 -2.66
C GLY A 1004 11.08 27.81 -2.78
N ALA A 1005 10.54 28.38 -1.71
CA ALA A 1005 9.29 29.14 -1.77
C ALA A 1005 9.43 30.42 -2.59
N ALA A 1006 10.50 31.21 -2.38
CA ALA A 1006 10.78 32.41 -3.18
C ALA A 1006 10.87 32.09 -4.67
N LEU A 1007 11.57 31.00 -5.02
CA LEU A 1007 11.66 30.50 -6.39
C LEU A 1007 10.30 30.05 -6.93
N ALA A 1008 9.54 29.24 -6.19
CA ALA A 1008 8.26 28.71 -6.64
C ALA A 1008 7.25 29.81 -7.01
N PHE A 1009 7.23 30.93 -6.27
CA PHE A 1009 6.42 32.09 -6.65
C PHE A 1009 6.90 32.74 -7.96
N VAL A 1010 8.22 32.86 -8.18
CA VAL A 1010 8.78 33.34 -9.48
C VAL A 1010 8.42 32.39 -10.62
N THR A 1011 8.54 31.07 -10.45
CA THR A 1011 8.13 30.04 -11.41
C THR A 1011 6.63 30.14 -11.75
N VAL A 1012 5.79 30.49 -10.78
CA VAL A 1012 4.33 30.69 -10.93
C VAL A 1012 3.98 31.99 -11.65
N ALA A 1013 4.81 33.03 -11.59
CA ALA A 1013 4.59 34.27 -12.35
C ALA A 1013 4.64 34.04 -13.88
N ILE A 1014 5.49 33.13 -14.36
CA ILE A 1014 5.68 32.82 -15.78
C ILE A 1014 4.37 32.37 -16.49
N PRO A 1015 3.66 31.31 -16.06
CA PRO A 1015 2.41 30.86 -16.67
C PRO A 1015 1.21 31.79 -16.42
N LEU A 1016 1.33 32.76 -15.51
CA LEU A 1016 0.29 33.76 -15.25
C LEU A 1016 0.40 34.98 -16.18
N GLN A 1017 1.62 35.36 -16.55
CA GLN A 1017 1.88 36.55 -17.37
C GLN A 1017 2.16 36.23 -18.84
N LEU A 1018 2.77 35.08 -19.14
CA LEU A 1018 3.05 34.63 -20.52
C LEU A 1018 1.94 33.71 -21.05
N ARG A 1019 1.91 33.52 -22.37
CA ARG A 1019 0.92 32.68 -23.07
C ARG A 1019 1.58 31.57 -23.89
N HIS A 1020 0.83 30.52 -24.19
CA HIS A 1020 1.17 29.51 -25.19
C HIS A 1020 2.62 28.96 -25.08
N GLN A 1021 3.39 28.99 -26.18
CA GLN A 1021 4.76 28.51 -26.30
C GLN A 1021 5.76 29.29 -25.41
N TRP A 1022 5.50 30.58 -25.16
CA TRP A 1022 6.37 31.42 -24.33
C TRP A 1022 6.46 30.94 -22.88
N ILE A 1023 5.41 30.29 -22.36
CA ILE A 1023 5.46 29.66 -21.03
C ILE A 1023 6.46 28.49 -21.03
N THR A 1024 6.48 27.66 -22.08
CA THR A 1024 7.41 26.52 -22.20
C THR A 1024 8.85 26.99 -22.35
N ILE A 1025 9.08 28.03 -23.17
CA ILE A 1025 10.39 28.67 -23.34
C ILE A 1025 10.84 29.31 -22.01
N GLY A 1026 9.94 29.99 -21.30
CA GLY A 1026 10.19 30.57 -19.98
C GLY A 1026 10.67 29.54 -18.97
N TRP A 1027 9.95 28.42 -18.80
CA TRP A 1027 10.36 27.33 -17.92
C TRP A 1027 11.67 26.64 -18.36
N ALA A 1028 11.95 26.54 -19.66
CA ALA A 1028 13.21 25.98 -20.15
C ALA A 1028 14.41 26.88 -19.81
N LEU A 1029 14.25 28.20 -19.98
CA LEU A 1029 15.26 29.20 -19.62
C LEU A 1029 15.43 29.32 -18.09
N GLU A 1030 14.35 29.24 -17.32
CA GLU A 1030 14.37 29.17 -15.86
C GLU A 1030 15.12 27.92 -15.36
N ALA A 1031 14.81 26.74 -15.91
CA ALA A 1031 15.52 25.50 -15.58
C ALA A 1031 17.03 25.59 -15.91
N ALA A 1032 17.39 26.24 -17.02
CA ALA A 1032 18.79 26.51 -17.36
C ALA A 1032 19.43 27.51 -16.38
N ALA A 1033 18.73 28.57 -15.97
CA ALA A 1033 19.22 29.53 -14.97
C ALA A 1033 19.39 28.88 -13.58
N LEU A 1034 18.55 27.91 -13.22
CA LEU A 1034 18.68 27.12 -12.00
C LEU A 1034 19.85 26.12 -12.07
N ALA A 1035 20.09 25.51 -13.24
CA ALA A 1035 21.27 24.70 -13.48
C ALA A 1035 22.56 25.53 -13.33
N TRP A 1036 22.57 26.78 -13.82
CA TRP A 1036 23.65 27.73 -13.59
C TRP A 1036 23.78 28.13 -12.11
N LEU A 1037 22.68 28.47 -11.44
CA LEU A 1037 22.69 28.87 -10.03
C LEU A 1037 23.20 27.74 -9.12
N PHE A 1038 22.91 26.48 -9.44
CA PHE A 1038 23.45 25.31 -8.75
C PHE A 1038 24.98 25.24 -8.80
N THR A 1039 25.62 25.73 -9.86
CA THR A 1039 27.11 25.83 -9.92
C THR A 1039 27.69 26.90 -9.00
N ARG A 1040 26.86 27.83 -8.50
CA ARG A 1040 27.25 28.87 -7.53
C ARG A 1040 26.84 28.52 -6.10
N VAL A 1041 25.71 27.85 -5.94
CA VAL A 1041 25.15 27.38 -4.67
C VAL A 1041 24.76 25.91 -4.84
N PRO A 1042 25.62 24.95 -4.48
CA PRO A 1042 25.44 23.52 -4.78
C PRO A 1042 24.40 22.84 -3.86
N HIS A 1043 23.19 23.40 -3.81
CA HIS A 1043 22.09 22.89 -3.02
C HIS A 1043 21.20 21.94 -3.83
N ARG A 1044 21.02 20.70 -3.36
CA ARG A 1044 20.29 19.64 -4.08
C ARG A 1044 18.85 20.01 -4.46
N GLY A 1045 18.20 20.92 -3.74
CA GLY A 1045 16.89 21.45 -4.09
C GLY A 1045 16.86 22.22 -5.42
N LEU A 1046 17.93 22.96 -5.77
CA LEU A 1046 18.03 23.66 -7.06
C LEU A 1046 18.20 22.66 -8.22
N LEU A 1047 18.99 21.60 -7.99
CA LEU A 1047 19.16 20.50 -8.94
C LEU A 1047 17.86 19.70 -9.14
N ALA A 1048 17.07 19.51 -8.06
CA ALA A 1048 15.74 18.90 -8.13
C ALA A 1048 14.73 19.79 -8.89
N ALA A 1049 14.69 21.10 -8.62
CA ALA A 1049 13.84 22.05 -9.36
C ALA A 1049 14.22 22.11 -10.85
N THR A 1050 15.53 22.15 -11.15
CA THR A 1050 16.08 22.03 -12.51
C THR A 1050 15.57 20.76 -13.22
N SER A 1051 15.64 19.61 -12.52
CA SER A 1051 15.15 18.33 -13.04
C SER A 1051 13.65 18.34 -13.29
N ALA A 1052 12.87 18.90 -12.37
CA ALA A 1052 11.42 18.96 -12.44
C ALA A 1052 10.91 19.87 -13.57
N LEU A 1053 11.50 21.06 -13.74
CA LEU A 1053 11.15 21.98 -14.81
C LEU A 1053 11.55 21.43 -16.19
N PHE A 1054 12.75 20.86 -16.35
CA PHE A 1054 13.10 20.18 -17.61
C PHE A 1054 12.21 18.96 -17.87
N GLY A 1055 11.80 18.21 -16.84
CA GLY A 1055 10.80 17.16 -16.96
C GLY A 1055 9.44 17.69 -17.45
N ALA A 1056 8.95 18.80 -16.89
CA ALA A 1056 7.71 19.44 -17.29
C ALA A 1056 7.78 19.99 -18.73
N VAL A 1057 8.88 20.63 -19.12
CA VAL A 1057 9.14 21.07 -20.50
C VAL A 1057 9.17 19.87 -21.46
N PHE A 1058 9.86 18.79 -21.09
CA PHE A 1058 9.91 17.57 -21.90
C PHE A 1058 8.52 16.98 -22.12
N VAL A 1059 7.75 16.74 -21.05
CA VAL A 1059 6.38 16.22 -21.13
C VAL A 1059 5.49 17.16 -21.96
N ARG A 1060 5.63 18.48 -21.82
CA ARG A 1060 4.83 19.47 -22.54
C ARG A 1060 5.15 19.56 -24.04
N LEU A 1061 6.37 19.22 -24.47
CA LEU A 1061 6.75 19.18 -25.89
C LEU A 1061 6.66 17.77 -26.52
N ALA A 1062 6.81 16.71 -25.73
CA ALA A 1062 6.88 15.33 -26.22
C ALA A 1062 5.61 14.49 -26.01
N MET A 1063 4.76 14.86 -25.05
CA MET A 1063 3.62 14.04 -24.61
C MET A 1063 2.27 14.79 -24.61
N ASN A 1064 2.25 16.07 -25.00
CA ASN A 1064 1.03 16.89 -25.05
C ASN A 1064 0.67 17.29 -26.50
N PRO A 1065 -0.30 16.63 -27.15
CA PRO A 1065 -0.71 16.95 -28.52
C PRO A 1065 -1.18 18.40 -28.73
N GLN A 1066 -1.64 19.09 -27.67
CA GLN A 1066 -2.06 20.49 -27.75
C GLN A 1066 -0.91 21.44 -28.14
N VAL A 1067 0.35 21.01 -28.00
CA VAL A 1067 1.53 21.77 -28.45
C VAL A 1067 1.53 22.01 -29.97
N LEU A 1068 0.76 21.26 -30.76
CA LEU A 1068 0.63 21.45 -32.21
C LEU A 1068 -0.41 22.52 -32.59
N TYR A 1069 -1.18 23.01 -31.62
CA TYR A 1069 -2.34 23.90 -31.81
C TYR A 1069 -2.25 25.22 -31.01
N TYR A 1070 -1.12 25.51 -30.36
CA TYR A 1070 -0.95 26.72 -29.54
C TYR A 1070 -0.98 28.03 -30.34
N GLU A 1071 -0.47 28.03 -31.57
CA GLU A 1071 -0.56 29.14 -32.52
C GLU A 1071 -0.90 28.57 -33.91
N PRO A 1072 -1.49 29.37 -34.82
CA PRO A 1072 -1.72 28.93 -36.20
C PRO A 1072 -0.44 28.50 -36.91
N ARG A 1073 -0.55 27.64 -37.94
CA ARG A 1073 0.60 27.29 -38.79
C ARG A 1073 1.19 28.54 -39.45
N GLY A 1074 2.51 28.71 -39.32
CA GLY A 1074 3.25 29.82 -39.93
C GLY A 1074 3.29 29.73 -41.46
N SER A 1075 3.40 30.89 -42.14
CA SER A 1075 3.54 30.95 -43.60
C SER A 1075 4.92 30.49 -44.12
N TRP A 1076 5.92 30.40 -43.23
CA TRP A 1076 7.26 29.91 -43.54
C TRP A 1076 7.37 28.43 -43.14
N ARG A 1077 7.46 27.52 -44.11
CA ARG A 1077 7.41 26.05 -43.90
C ARG A 1077 8.55 25.45 -43.05
N ILE A 1078 9.65 26.18 -42.84
CA ILE A 1078 10.84 25.71 -42.09
C ILE A 1078 11.15 26.66 -40.94
N LEU A 1079 11.15 27.97 -41.17
CA LEU A 1079 11.25 28.99 -40.12
C LEU A 1079 9.88 29.22 -39.44
N ASN A 1080 9.22 28.11 -39.06
CA ASN A 1080 7.96 28.10 -38.32
C ASN A 1080 8.21 28.30 -36.80
N TRP A 1081 7.14 28.28 -36.00
CA TRP A 1081 7.26 28.47 -34.55
C TRP A 1081 7.56 27.20 -33.75
N TYR A 1082 7.32 26.02 -34.32
CA TYR A 1082 7.76 24.74 -33.75
C TYR A 1082 9.30 24.69 -33.75
N LEU A 1083 9.95 25.09 -34.85
CA LEU A 1083 11.40 25.19 -34.96
C LEU A 1083 12.01 25.97 -33.78
N TYR A 1084 11.62 27.23 -33.56
CA TYR A 1084 12.22 28.02 -32.48
C TYR A 1084 11.83 27.51 -31.09
N ALA A 1085 10.60 27.02 -30.88
CA ALA A 1085 10.16 26.52 -29.58
C ALA A 1085 10.93 25.26 -29.15
N TYR A 1086 11.04 24.26 -30.04
CA TYR A 1086 11.77 23.03 -29.78
C TYR A 1086 13.28 23.26 -29.75
N LEU A 1087 13.83 24.10 -30.65
CA LEU A 1087 15.27 24.38 -30.68
C LEU A 1087 15.75 25.16 -29.46
N LEU A 1088 15.03 26.19 -29.00
CA LEU A 1088 15.37 26.92 -27.77
C LEU A 1088 15.29 26.02 -26.53
N CYS A 1089 14.29 25.14 -26.46
CA CYS A 1089 14.20 24.19 -25.35
C CYS A 1089 15.31 23.13 -25.41
N ALA A 1090 15.61 22.55 -26.57
CA ALA A 1090 16.73 21.62 -26.72
C ALA A 1090 18.09 22.28 -26.40
N ALA A 1091 18.29 23.54 -26.82
CA ALA A 1091 19.46 24.33 -26.46
C ALA A 1091 19.56 24.56 -24.96
N ALA A 1092 18.45 24.83 -24.25
CA ALA A 1092 18.43 24.96 -22.79
C ALA A 1092 18.83 23.66 -22.07
N PHE A 1093 18.39 22.48 -22.54
CA PHE A 1093 18.82 21.18 -22.00
C PHE A 1093 20.33 20.96 -22.18
N LEU A 1094 20.88 21.33 -23.36
CA LEU A 1094 22.31 21.20 -23.66
C LEU A 1094 23.16 22.23 -22.87
N LEU A 1095 22.67 23.45 -22.69
CA LEU A 1095 23.32 24.50 -21.90
C LEU A 1095 23.36 24.14 -20.41
N ALA A 1096 22.24 23.61 -19.87
CA ALA A 1096 22.21 23.03 -18.53
C ALA A 1096 23.17 21.83 -18.40
N THR A 1097 23.25 20.96 -19.40
CA THR A 1097 24.27 19.88 -19.43
C THR A 1097 25.69 20.43 -19.33
N TRP A 1098 26.01 21.53 -20.04
CA TRP A 1098 27.34 22.16 -20.00
C TRP A 1098 27.68 22.79 -18.65
N TRP A 1099 26.69 23.31 -17.90
CA TRP A 1099 26.90 23.77 -16.53
C TRP A 1099 27.00 22.60 -15.54
N LEU A 1100 26.08 21.64 -15.61
CA LEU A 1100 25.99 20.53 -14.65
C LEU A 1100 27.11 19.51 -14.77
N SER A 1101 27.70 19.32 -15.96
CA SER A 1101 28.87 18.45 -16.16
C SER A 1101 30.12 18.86 -15.36
N LYS A 1102 30.10 20.06 -14.74
CA LYS A 1102 31.17 20.62 -13.90
C LYS A 1102 30.89 20.49 -12.40
N ALA A 1103 29.81 19.80 -11.99
CA ALA A 1103 29.38 19.64 -10.59
C ALA A 1103 28.92 18.20 -10.29
N ASP A 1104 28.62 17.87 -9.02
CA ASP A 1104 27.94 16.60 -8.69
C ASP A 1104 26.43 16.73 -8.97
N ASP A 1105 26.04 16.27 -10.15
CA ASP A 1105 24.73 16.45 -10.78
C ASP A 1105 23.77 15.27 -10.56
N ARG A 1106 23.99 14.50 -9.49
CA ARG A 1106 23.27 13.24 -9.22
C ARG A 1106 21.89 13.47 -8.60
N VAL A 1107 20.85 13.03 -9.29
CA VAL A 1107 19.45 13.00 -8.85
C VAL A 1107 18.94 11.56 -8.93
N LEU A 1108 18.42 11.02 -7.83
CA LEU A 1108 17.94 9.63 -7.73
C LEU A 1108 18.96 8.59 -8.27
N GLY A 1109 20.26 8.84 -8.07
CA GLY A 1109 21.37 8.00 -8.56
C GLY A 1109 21.78 8.24 -10.02
N VAL A 1110 20.95 8.91 -10.83
CA VAL A 1110 21.22 9.26 -12.22
C VAL A 1110 21.95 10.60 -12.30
N ARG A 1111 22.96 10.73 -13.16
CA ARG A 1111 23.59 12.02 -13.48
C ARG A 1111 22.73 12.79 -14.47
N LEU A 1112 22.25 13.98 -14.09
CA LEU A 1112 21.34 14.78 -14.91
C LEU A 1112 21.98 15.20 -16.26
N SER A 1113 23.28 15.48 -16.28
CA SER A 1113 24.11 15.73 -17.48
C SER A 1113 24.21 14.54 -18.44
N ARG A 1114 23.87 13.31 -18.00
CA ARG A 1114 23.75 12.13 -18.89
C ARG A 1114 22.32 11.93 -19.41
N ALA A 1115 21.31 12.47 -18.72
CA ALA A 1115 19.90 12.33 -19.07
C ALA A 1115 19.39 13.47 -19.97
N LEU A 1116 19.76 14.72 -19.68
CA LEU A 1116 19.33 15.89 -20.46
C LEU A 1116 19.71 15.80 -21.96
N PRO A 1117 20.89 15.30 -22.37
CA PRO A 1117 21.20 15.09 -23.79
C PRO A 1117 20.26 14.10 -24.48
N ALA A 1118 19.80 13.04 -23.79
CA ALA A 1118 18.82 12.12 -24.36
C ALA A 1118 17.45 12.80 -24.53
N GLY A 1119 17.04 13.64 -23.57
CA GLY A 1119 15.86 14.49 -23.70
C GLY A 1119 15.96 15.45 -24.90
N ALA A 1120 17.09 16.14 -25.05
CA ALA A 1120 17.34 17.03 -26.20
C ALA A 1120 17.32 16.27 -27.54
N VAL A 1121 17.94 15.09 -27.63
CA VAL A 1121 17.91 14.24 -28.83
C VAL A 1121 16.48 13.80 -29.18
N VAL A 1122 15.65 13.44 -28.20
CA VAL A 1122 14.24 13.10 -28.45
C VAL A 1122 13.44 14.33 -28.89
N LEU A 1123 13.66 15.52 -28.31
CA LEU A 1123 13.01 16.75 -28.77
C LEU A 1123 13.41 17.11 -30.21
N LEU A 1124 14.67 16.91 -30.60
CA LEU A 1124 15.15 17.11 -31.98
C LEU A 1124 14.62 16.04 -32.95
N PHE A 1125 14.44 14.79 -32.51
CA PHE A 1125 13.80 13.76 -33.32
C PHE A 1125 12.30 14.04 -33.53
N LEU A 1126 11.60 14.50 -32.49
CA LEU A 1126 10.21 14.92 -32.59
C LEU A 1126 10.06 16.12 -33.52
N LEU A 1127 10.94 17.13 -33.39
CA LEU A 1127 11.01 18.27 -34.30
C LEU A 1127 11.19 17.81 -35.76
N LEU A 1128 12.11 16.90 -36.06
CA LEU A 1128 12.27 16.34 -37.41
C LEU A 1128 10.96 15.72 -37.95
N ASN A 1129 10.22 14.97 -37.13
CA ASN A 1129 8.95 14.39 -37.55
C ASN A 1129 7.84 15.46 -37.70
N ILE A 1130 7.84 16.51 -36.87
CA ILE A 1130 6.93 17.67 -36.98
C ILE A 1130 7.20 18.44 -38.28
N GLU A 1131 8.46 18.75 -38.61
CA GLU A 1131 8.83 19.44 -39.85
C GLU A 1131 8.45 18.63 -41.11
N ILE A 1132 8.67 17.30 -41.10
CA ILE A 1132 8.22 16.42 -42.19
C ILE A 1132 6.69 16.46 -42.30
N ALA A 1133 5.97 16.38 -41.18
CA ALA A 1133 4.51 16.44 -41.19
C ALA A 1133 3.97 17.82 -41.64
N ASP A 1134 4.61 18.92 -41.26
CA ASP A 1134 4.25 20.28 -41.68
C ASP A 1134 4.48 20.50 -43.18
N PHE A 1135 5.61 20.02 -43.71
CA PHE A 1135 5.95 20.14 -45.14
C PHE A 1135 4.91 19.47 -46.05
N TYR A 1136 4.38 18.31 -45.64
CA TYR A 1136 3.32 17.58 -46.34
C TYR A 1136 1.89 18.01 -45.95
N ALA A 1137 1.71 18.82 -44.90
CA ALA A 1137 0.39 19.25 -44.46
C ALA A 1137 -0.26 20.25 -45.44
N THR A 1138 -1.46 19.93 -45.91
CA THR A 1138 -2.29 20.79 -46.78
C THR A 1138 -3.30 21.66 -46.01
N GLY A 1139 -3.56 21.35 -44.74
CA GLY A 1139 -4.52 22.06 -43.89
C GLY A 1139 -3.94 23.17 -43.00
N PRO A 1140 -4.76 23.75 -42.10
CA PRO A 1140 -4.33 24.76 -41.12
C PRO A 1140 -3.64 24.16 -39.88
N ALA A 1141 -3.63 22.83 -39.73
CA ALA A 1141 -3.01 22.11 -38.62
C ALA A 1141 -2.22 20.89 -39.13
N ILE A 1142 -1.19 20.51 -38.38
CA ILE A 1142 -0.35 19.33 -38.65
C ILE A 1142 -1.12 18.05 -38.30
N VAL A 1143 -1.09 17.07 -39.20
CA VAL A 1143 -1.65 15.72 -38.97
C VAL A 1143 -0.63 14.67 -39.40
N PHE A 1144 -0.24 13.79 -38.49
CA PHE A 1144 0.65 12.68 -38.80
C PHE A 1144 -0.11 11.59 -39.58
N ARG A 1145 0.01 11.64 -40.90
CA ARG A 1145 -0.50 10.61 -41.81
C ARG A 1145 0.64 9.63 -42.15
N LEU A 1146 0.38 8.34 -41.96
CA LEU A 1146 1.27 7.23 -42.25
C LEU A 1146 0.49 6.21 -43.07
N GLY A 1147 1.05 5.75 -44.19
CA GLY A 1147 0.40 4.82 -45.12
C GLY A 1147 -0.52 5.46 -46.18
N GLU A 1148 -0.68 6.79 -46.22
CA GLU A 1148 -1.43 7.48 -47.29
C GLU A 1148 -0.61 7.73 -48.57
N GLY A 1149 0.72 7.69 -48.50
CA GLY A 1149 1.56 8.01 -49.65
C GLY A 1149 3.01 7.56 -49.50
N LEU A 1150 3.45 6.71 -50.41
CA LEU A 1150 4.79 6.11 -50.43
C LEU A 1150 5.93 7.14 -50.30
N SER A 1151 5.78 8.33 -50.92
CA SER A 1151 6.77 9.41 -50.82
C SER A 1151 6.89 10.01 -49.41
N GLN A 1152 5.78 10.10 -48.66
CA GLN A 1152 5.77 10.57 -47.27
C GLN A 1152 6.34 9.50 -46.33
N ASP A 1153 5.90 8.24 -46.48
CA ASP A 1153 6.39 7.12 -45.67
C ASP A 1153 7.89 6.84 -45.86
N LEU A 1154 8.38 6.95 -47.11
CA LEU A 1154 9.81 6.91 -47.42
C LEU A 1154 10.55 8.14 -46.88
N THR A 1155 9.95 9.33 -46.89
CA THR A 1155 10.60 10.53 -46.30
C THR A 1155 10.77 10.38 -44.79
N TYR A 1156 9.81 9.78 -44.07
CA TYR A 1156 10.03 9.40 -42.67
C TYR A 1156 11.16 8.36 -42.53
N THR A 1157 11.18 7.29 -43.33
CA THR A 1157 12.23 6.25 -43.27
C THR A 1157 13.62 6.80 -43.58
N ILE A 1158 13.76 7.64 -44.61
CA ILE A 1158 15.01 8.33 -44.98
C ILE A 1158 15.40 9.33 -43.88
N GLY A 1159 14.46 10.10 -43.34
CA GLY A 1159 14.70 11.04 -42.24
C GLY A 1159 15.17 10.34 -40.96
N TRP A 1160 14.55 9.22 -40.58
CA TRP A 1160 14.96 8.41 -39.43
C TRP A 1160 16.33 7.77 -39.64
N LEU A 1161 16.64 7.30 -40.86
CA LEU A 1161 17.96 6.76 -41.19
C LEU A 1161 19.03 7.86 -41.16
N ALA A 1162 18.78 9.03 -41.74
CA ALA A 1162 19.68 10.18 -41.72
C ALA A 1162 19.92 10.69 -40.29
N PHE A 1163 18.86 10.78 -39.47
CA PHE A 1163 18.97 11.12 -38.05
C PHE A 1163 19.76 10.05 -37.27
N GLY A 1164 19.52 8.76 -37.54
CA GLY A 1164 20.27 7.65 -36.95
C GLY A 1164 21.76 7.68 -37.30
N MET A 1165 22.12 7.99 -38.54
CA MET A 1165 23.50 8.16 -38.99
C MET A 1165 24.16 9.41 -38.37
N ALA A 1166 23.47 10.54 -38.33
CA ALA A 1166 23.97 11.77 -37.71
C ALA A 1166 24.15 11.59 -36.19
N LEU A 1167 23.20 10.93 -35.52
CA LEU A 1167 23.29 10.55 -34.11
C LEU A 1167 24.45 9.58 -33.87
N LEU A 1168 24.67 8.60 -34.74
CA LEU A 1168 25.80 7.66 -34.65
C LEU A 1168 27.15 8.41 -34.78
N ALA A 1169 27.29 9.29 -35.76
CA ALA A 1169 28.48 10.12 -35.96
C ALA A 1169 28.75 11.03 -34.75
N ALA A 1170 27.73 11.72 -34.24
CA ALA A 1170 27.83 12.52 -33.03
C ALA A 1170 28.19 11.67 -31.80
N CYS A 1171 27.61 10.48 -31.64
CA CYS A 1171 27.91 9.59 -30.51
C CYS A 1171 29.31 8.94 -30.61
N ILE A 1172 29.87 8.80 -31.81
CA ILE A 1172 31.28 8.43 -32.02
C ILE A 1172 32.18 9.60 -31.59
N TYR A 1173 31.91 10.82 -32.08
CA TYR A 1173 32.66 12.03 -31.73
C TYR A 1173 32.69 12.31 -30.22
N PHE A 1174 31.52 12.28 -29.57
CA PHE A 1174 31.36 12.45 -28.12
C PHE A 1174 31.58 11.15 -27.31
N ARG A 1175 32.10 10.08 -27.94
CA ARG A 1175 32.48 8.79 -27.31
C ARG A 1175 31.39 8.13 -26.43
N SER A 1176 30.11 8.31 -26.76
CA SER A 1176 28.97 7.82 -25.98
C SER A 1176 28.61 6.37 -26.32
N HIS A 1177 28.96 5.43 -25.44
CA HIS A 1177 28.62 4.01 -25.62
C HIS A 1177 27.11 3.78 -25.76
N ALA A 1178 26.32 4.34 -24.84
CA ALA A 1178 24.86 4.21 -24.87
C ALA A 1178 24.25 4.88 -26.12
N GLY A 1179 24.74 6.07 -26.50
CA GLY A 1179 24.26 6.76 -27.69
C GLY A 1179 24.50 6.00 -29.01
N ARG A 1180 25.64 5.29 -29.12
CA ARG A 1180 25.88 4.39 -30.26
C ARG A 1180 24.88 3.22 -30.30
N ILE A 1181 24.53 2.63 -29.16
CA ILE A 1181 23.50 1.58 -29.09
C ILE A 1181 22.13 2.15 -29.48
N THR A 1182 21.75 3.33 -28.98
CA THR A 1182 20.49 3.99 -29.37
C THR A 1182 20.43 4.29 -30.88
N ALA A 1183 21.53 4.75 -31.47
CA ALA A 1183 21.60 5.00 -32.91
C ALA A 1183 21.51 3.70 -33.74
N LEU A 1184 22.23 2.64 -33.34
CA LEU A 1184 22.14 1.32 -33.99
C LEU A 1184 20.74 0.71 -33.85
N ALA A 1185 20.08 0.86 -32.70
CA ALA A 1185 18.71 0.43 -32.48
C ALA A 1185 17.71 1.20 -33.36
N LEU A 1186 17.87 2.52 -33.49
CA LEU A 1186 17.04 3.34 -34.40
C LEU A 1186 17.24 2.93 -35.87
N ILE A 1187 18.48 2.67 -36.29
CA ILE A 1187 18.79 2.16 -37.64
C ILE A 1187 18.12 0.80 -37.85
N ALA A 1188 18.24 -0.14 -36.92
CA ALA A 1188 17.61 -1.46 -37.01
C ALA A 1188 16.07 -1.38 -37.05
N VAL A 1189 15.45 -0.54 -36.21
CA VAL A 1189 14.00 -0.26 -36.25
C VAL A 1189 13.58 0.33 -37.59
N THR A 1190 14.39 1.23 -38.16
CA THR A 1190 14.15 1.82 -39.48
C THR A 1190 14.26 0.77 -40.59
N THR A 1191 15.21 -0.17 -40.51
CA THR A 1191 15.30 -1.33 -41.42
C THR A 1191 14.08 -2.25 -41.29
N PHE A 1192 13.62 -2.55 -40.07
CA PHE A 1192 12.40 -3.34 -39.86
C PHE A 1192 11.14 -2.63 -40.35
N LYS A 1193 11.00 -1.30 -40.15
CA LYS A 1193 9.92 -0.49 -40.75
C LYS A 1193 9.93 -0.63 -42.27
N CYS A 1194 11.10 -0.49 -42.90
CA CYS A 1194 11.25 -0.65 -44.34
C CYS A 1194 10.72 -2.02 -44.82
N PHE A 1195 11.22 -3.14 -44.28
CA PHE A 1195 10.83 -4.47 -44.76
C PHE A 1195 9.41 -4.93 -44.38
N LEU A 1196 8.87 -4.49 -43.22
CA LEU A 1196 7.60 -5.00 -42.70
C LEU A 1196 6.41 -4.04 -42.91
N TYR A 1197 6.65 -2.74 -43.06
CA TYR A 1197 5.62 -1.71 -43.24
C TYR A 1197 5.71 -1.06 -44.62
N ASP A 1198 6.84 -0.46 -44.99
CA ASP A 1198 6.95 0.30 -46.24
C ASP A 1198 6.83 -0.65 -47.45
N LEU A 1199 7.52 -1.80 -47.42
CA LEU A 1199 7.43 -2.86 -48.43
C LEU A 1199 6.18 -3.76 -48.29
N ARG A 1200 5.26 -3.51 -47.35
CA ARG A 1200 3.96 -4.21 -47.31
C ARG A 1200 3.10 -3.89 -48.54
N SER A 1201 3.37 -2.77 -49.19
CA SER A 1201 2.79 -2.33 -50.46
C SER A 1201 3.14 -3.23 -51.65
N LEU A 1202 4.14 -4.10 -51.53
CA LEU A 1202 4.48 -5.08 -52.57
C LEU A 1202 3.48 -6.23 -52.60
N GLU A 1203 2.96 -6.54 -53.78
CA GLU A 1203 2.00 -7.63 -54.00
C GLU A 1203 2.65 -8.90 -54.56
N GLY A 1204 1.94 -10.02 -54.40
CA GLY A 1204 2.29 -11.33 -54.96
C GLY A 1204 3.69 -11.85 -54.63
N LEU A 1205 4.38 -12.37 -55.64
CA LEU A 1205 5.69 -13.02 -55.49
C LEU A 1205 6.75 -12.14 -54.83
N TYR A 1206 6.73 -10.82 -55.04
CA TYR A 1206 7.72 -9.91 -54.44
C TYR A 1206 7.65 -9.91 -52.91
N ARG A 1207 6.45 -10.08 -52.35
CA ARG A 1207 6.23 -10.20 -50.90
C ARG A 1207 6.63 -11.56 -50.35
N VAL A 1208 6.47 -12.64 -51.11
CA VAL A 1208 7.01 -13.96 -50.73
C VAL A 1208 8.54 -13.91 -50.76
N GLY A 1209 9.12 -13.32 -51.81
CA GLY A 1209 10.56 -13.15 -51.96
C GLY A 1209 11.20 -12.31 -50.86
N SER A 1210 10.55 -11.22 -50.41
CA SER A 1210 11.08 -10.40 -49.31
C SER A 1210 11.07 -11.14 -47.96
N PHE A 1211 10.03 -11.93 -47.65
CA PHE A 1211 10.02 -12.78 -46.45
C PHE A 1211 11.05 -13.92 -46.52
N VAL A 1212 11.24 -14.55 -47.68
CA VAL A 1212 12.29 -15.58 -47.88
C VAL A 1212 13.68 -14.97 -47.75
N GLY A 1213 13.93 -13.81 -48.36
CA GLY A 1213 15.20 -13.07 -48.25
C GLY A 1213 15.51 -12.62 -46.81
N LEU A 1214 14.49 -12.20 -46.06
CA LEU A 1214 14.61 -11.88 -44.63
C LEU A 1214 14.91 -13.13 -43.79
N ALA A 1215 14.20 -14.24 -44.03
CA ALA A 1215 14.43 -15.49 -43.30
C ALA A 1215 15.84 -16.05 -43.54
N LEU A 1216 16.29 -16.06 -44.81
CA LEU A 1216 17.63 -16.55 -45.18
C LEU A 1216 18.74 -15.63 -44.67
N SER A 1217 18.59 -14.31 -44.77
CA SER A 1217 19.62 -13.37 -44.28
C SER A 1217 19.76 -13.43 -42.76
N LEU A 1218 18.66 -13.47 -42.00
CA LEU A 1218 18.70 -13.63 -40.54
C LEU A 1218 19.24 -15.00 -40.11
N ALA A 1219 18.91 -16.08 -40.83
CA ALA A 1219 19.48 -17.41 -40.56
C ALA A 1219 21.00 -17.44 -40.83
N LEU A 1220 21.45 -16.88 -41.96
CA LEU A 1220 22.88 -16.79 -42.31
C LEU A 1220 23.66 -15.93 -41.32
N VAL A 1221 23.10 -14.79 -40.89
CA VAL A 1221 23.70 -13.95 -39.84
C VAL A 1221 23.76 -14.70 -38.51
N SER A 1222 22.69 -15.42 -38.13
CA SER A 1222 22.67 -16.23 -36.89
C SER A 1222 23.70 -17.36 -36.90
N VAL A 1223 23.93 -18.01 -38.04
CA VAL A 1223 24.98 -19.03 -38.22
C VAL A 1223 26.38 -18.40 -38.26
N ALA A 1224 26.54 -17.24 -38.91
CA ALA A 1224 27.81 -16.51 -38.94
C ALA A 1224 28.23 -16.03 -37.54
N LEU A 1225 27.29 -15.54 -36.73
CA LEU A 1225 27.54 -15.15 -35.33
C LEU A 1225 27.91 -16.35 -34.47
N GLN A 1226 27.21 -17.49 -34.61
CA GLN A 1226 27.60 -18.75 -33.95
C GLN A 1226 29.01 -19.19 -34.34
N LYS A 1227 29.37 -19.11 -35.64
CA LYS A 1227 30.66 -19.60 -36.16
C LYS A 1227 31.86 -18.67 -35.94
N TYR A 1228 31.65 -17.35 -35.95
CA TYR A 1228 32.75 -16.37 -35.99
C TYR A 1228 32.81 -15.42 -34.78
N VAL A 1229 31.73 -15.30 -33.99
CA VAL A 1229 31.70 -14.41 -32.81
C VAL A 1229 31.57 -15.22 -31.50
N LEU A 1230 30.74 -16.26 -31.47
CA LEU A 1230 30.49 -17.06 -30.26
C LEU A 1230 31.28 -18.38 -30.19
N SER A 1231 32.00 -18.75 -31.25
CA SER A 1231 32.89 -19.92 -31.23
C SER A 1231 34.14 -19.60 -30.42
N LYS A 1232 34.24 -20.17 -29.22
CA LYS A 1232 35.46 -20.09 -28.39
C LYS A 1232 36.65 -20.70 -29.15
N PRO A 1233 37.86 -20.15 -29.03
CA PRO A 1233 39.07 -20.81 -29.53
C PRO A 1233 39.27 -22.16 -28.83
N GLU A 1234 39.58 -23.21 -29.59
CA GLU A 1234 40.00 -24.50 -29.04
C GLU A 1234 41.43 -24.39 -28.48
N ALA A 1235 41.53 -24.10 -27.18
CA ALA A 1235 42.79 -24.01 -26.46
C ALA A 1235 43.38 -25.41 -26.16
N ALA A 1236 43.94 -26.03 -27.20
CA ALA A 1236 44.95 -27.10 -27.18
C ALA A 1236 44.77 -28.32 -26.22
N ARG A 1237 44.35 -29.44 -26.85
CA ARG A 1237 44.45 -30.85 -26.42
C ARG A 1237 43.50 -31.33 -25.31
#